data_AF-A0A9D6G217-F1
#
_entry.id   AF-A0A9D6G217-F1
#
_cell.length_a   1.000
_cell.length_b   1.000
_cell.length_c   1.000
_cell.angle_alpha   90.00
_cell.angle_beta   90.00
_cell.angle_gamma   90.00
#
_symmetry.space_group_name_H-M   'P 1'
#
loop_
_entity.id
_entity.type
_entity.pdbx_description
1 polymer ?
#
loop_
_entity_poly.entity_id
_entity_poly.type
_entity_poly.pdbx_seq_one_letter_code
_entity_poly.pdbx_strand_id
1 'polypeptide(L)'
;MKSLRVLILEDSARDAELVVRELRNFGYDPHWTRVETEEGFRAQLNAELDLILADYTLPQFDAPGAMQILQERELSVPFIIVTGTITEETAVSVLKQGADDFLLKDRLARLGPSVASALEQRRLREERKRAQELLIRSEARFRRLVTRMSALVVELDPRGTILFVNDPVSAVTGFSPEELLARNAFELFFPGEARSQVDTAMQVLYQGEDLHNHVTRCRIKSGEWISLEWTTANEYRIDGRLQKIIAFGLDITERERAALRIRRLSRLYAAISDVNEALVRSKTPDEMFAAVCRACVEQGGFKLAWVGLADDEMQRIVVAQAYGIEIETLNTIPFSTDADDPVGRGPTATAYRENRVHVCDDFLNDPAVAPWRERVAACGFLASVSLPIRQGGKPIGTLSAYSGEQSALDQEAVLLLERMAENISFAMDQFESERQRHALLEQRAADALHMTELSRRVVAVQEQERRQLSSELHDRTSPTLSAVALNLGMIASDLEPSAGEDLQSRLADSRGLLTDAIAGIRDVCAELRPVTLDYAGLPRALQGYAEQFSLRTGIAVEVSCADPDRRLAADTESSLFRVVQEALTNCAKHSKASAIHVELAYEGAQSRLTISDNGEGFDANALGRSEHRPGLGLITMRERAEFAGGKFSLESGPGQGTRISVVI
;
A
#
# COMPACT_ATOMS: atom_id res chain seq x y z
N MET A 1 -15.34 46.52 -78.28
CA MET A 1 -16.72 46.98 -77.97
C MET A 1 -17.24 46.15 -76.81
N LYS A 2 -18.06 46.72 -75.91
CA LYS A 2 -18.65 45.96 -74.79
C LYS A 2 -19.85 45.16 -75.30
N SER A 3 -19.82 43.83 -75.17
CA SER A 3 -20.96 42.98 -75.55
C SER A 3 -22.15 43.27 -74.64
N LEU A 4 -23.35 43.39 -75.22
CA LEU A 4 -24.61 43.60 -74.50
C LEU A 4 -25.70 42.70 -75.06
N ARG A 5 -26.42 41.99 -74.21
CA ARG A 5 -27.64 41.27 -74.58
C ARG A 5 -28.84 42.19 -74.37
N VAL A 6 -29.45 42.61 -75.48
CA VAL A 6 -30.47 43.65 -75.49
C VAL A 6 -31.80 43.08 -75.97
N LEU A 7 -32.86 43.21 -75.17
CA LEU A 7 -34.22 42.93 -75.63
C LEU A 7 -34.86 44.24 -76.06
N ILE A 8 -35.31 44.31 -77.31
CA ILE A 8 -35.93 45.51 -77.89
C ILE A 8 -37.41 45.24 -78.08
N LEU A 9 -38.26 45.95 -77.34
CA LEU A 9 -39.71 45.93 -77.49
C LEU A 9 -40.12 47.06 -78.45
N GLU A 10 -40.38 46.73 -79.71
CA GLU A 10 -40.57 47.71 -80.78
C GLU A 10 -41.32 47.07 -81.98
N ASP A 11 -42.35 47.73 -82.52
CA ASP A 11 -43.14 47.26 -83.66
C ASP A 11 -42.51 47.66 -85.02
N SER A 12 -41.71 48.73 -85.03
CA SER A 12 -40.95 49.17 -86.21
C SER A 12 -39.56 48.52 -86.27
N ALA A 13 -39.35 47.63 -87.24
CA ALA A 13 -38.02 47.06 -87.51
C ALA A 13 -36.95 48.14 -87.79
N ARG A 14 -37.36 49.25 -88.43
CA ARG A 14 -36.48 50.38 -88.73
C ARG A 14 -36.05 51.12 -87.46
N ASP A 15 -36.94 51.28 -86.49
CA ASP A 15 -36.66 51.99 -85.24
C ASP A 15 -35.76 51.13 -84.33
N ALA A 16 -35.99 49.81 -84.30
CA ALA A 16 -35.10 48.87 -83.64
C ALA A 16 -33.68 48.91 -84.21
N GLU A 17 -33.54 48.89 -85.55
CA GLU A 17 -32.23 49.02 -86.21
C GLU A 17 -31.55 50.37 -85.92
N LEU A 18 -32.32 51.46 -85.84
CA LEU A 18 -31.81 52.79 -85.50
C LEU A 18 -31.21 52.82 -84.08
N VAL A 19 -31.94 52.29 -83.11
CA VAL A 19 -31.49 52.19 -81.71
C VAL A 19 -30.23 51.32 -81.60
N VAL A 20 -30.19 50.18 -82.30
CA VAL A 20 -29.01 49.29 -82.36
C VAL A 20 -27.80 49.99 -82.96
N ARG A 21 -28.00 50.76 -84.05
CA ARG A 21 -26.94 51.54 -84.67
C ARG A 21 -26.36 52.56 -83.70
N GLU A 22 -27.21 53.26 -82.95
CA GLU A 22 -26.74 54.23 -81.96
C GLU A 22 -25.99 53.56 -80.81
N LEU A 23 -26.43 52.40 -80.31
CA LEU A 23 -25.64 51.62 -79.33
C LEU A 23 -24.23 51.28 -79.86
N ARG A 24 -24.12 50.89 -81.14
CA ARG A 24 -22.82 50.62 -81.78
C ARG A 24 -21.95 51.87 -81.90
N ASN A 25 -22.53 53.03 -82.21
CA ASN A 25 -21.83 54.31 -82.25
C ASN A 25 -21.20 54.66 -80.89
N PHE A 26 -21.85 54.26 -79.79
CA PHE A 26 -21.34 54.43 -78.42
C PHE A 26 -20.40 53.30 -77.94
N GLY A 27 -19.96 52.42 -78.84
CA GLY A 27 -18.94 51.41 -78.56
C GLY A 27 -19.45 50.11 -77.92
N TYR A 28 -20.76 49.89 -77.92
CA TYR A 28 -21.37 48.61 -77.53
C TYR A 28 -21.48 47.65 -78.71
N ASP A 29 -21.46 46.36 -78.43
CA ASP A 29 -21.71 45.27 -79.38
C ASP A 29 -23.00 44.55 -78.99
N PRO A 30 -24.17 45.04 -79.43
CA PRO A 30 -25.45 44.51 -79.00
C PRO A 30 -25.79 43.19 -79.72
N HIS A 31 -25.96 42.12 -78.95
CA HIS A 31 -26.72 40.93 -79.34
C HIS A 31 -28.17 41.18 -78.98
N TRP A 32 -29.01 41.44 -79.98
CA TRP A 32 -30.37 41.91 -79.74
C TRP A 32 -31.44 41.02 -80.36
N THR A 33 -32.58 40.99 -79.70
CA THR A 33 -33.81 40.34 -80.17
C THR A 33 -34.92 41.37 -80.14
N ARG A 34 -35.66 41.53 -81.25
CA ARG A 34 -36.86 42.38 -81.29
C ARG A 34 -38.10 41.55 -81.01
N VAL A 35 -38.97 42.09 -80.16
CA VAL A 35 -40.29 41.56 -79.84
C VAL A 35 -41.32 42.68 -79.96
N GLU A 36 -42.56 42.34 -80.28
CA GLU A 36 -43.65 43.32 -80.46
C GLU A 36 -44.93 42.95 -79.67
N THR A 37 -44.97 41.74 -79.09
CA THR A 37 -46.11 41.22 -78.32
C THR A 37 -45.70 40.88 -76.88
N GLU A 38 -46.69 40.86 -75.97
CA GLU A 38 -46.47 40.43 -74.58
C GLU A 38 -45.91 39.01 -74.49
N GLU A 39 -46.44 38.07 -75.28
CA GLU A 39 -46.00 36.67 -75.30
C GLU A 39 -44.53 36.56 -75.73
N GLY A 40 -44.15 37.30 -76.79
CA GLY A 40 -42.76 37.36 -77.25
C GLY A 40 -41.82 37.96 -76.20
N PHE A 41 -42.25 39.03 -75.53
CA PHE A 41 -41.50 39.64 -74.43
C PHE A 41 -41.29 38.66 -73.27
N ARG A 42 -42.36 37.99 -72.80
CA ARG A 42 -42.26 36.97 -71.72
C ARG A 42 -41.37 35.79 -72.10
N ALA A 43 -41.39 35.36 -73.37
CA ALA A 43 -40.57 34.25 -73.85
C ALA A 43 -39.07 34.57 -73.88
N GLN A 44 -38.72 35.82 -74.21
CA GLN A 44 -37.32 36.26 -74.34
C GLN A 44 -36.76 36.89 -73.07
N LEU A 45 -37.61 37.30 -72.13
CA LEU A 45 -37.19 37.91 -70.87
C LEU A 45 -36.52 36.88 -69.95
N ASN A 46 -35.23 37.08 -69.68
CA ASN A 46 -34.42 36.24 -68.81
C ASN A 46 -33.36 37.06 -68.03
N ALA A 47 -32.75 36.45 -67.00
CA ALA A 47 -31.76 37.11 -66.14
C ALA A 47 -30.42 37.42 -66.83
N GLU A 48 -30.19 36.84 -68.00
CA GLU A 48 -28.99 37.01 -68.80
C GLU A 48 -29.00 38.33 -69.60
N LEU A 49 -30.17 38.95 -69.79
CA LEU A 49 -30.24 40.26 -70.45
C LEU A 49 -29.48 41.35 -69.69
N ASP A 50 -28.78 42.18 -70.44
CA ASP A 50 -28.02 43.32 -69.92
C ASP A 50 -28.84 44.61 -69.97
N LEU A 51 -29.80 44.71 -70.91
CA LEU A 51 -30.59 45.91 -71.15
C LEU A 51 -31.92 45.57 -71.84
N ILE A 52 -32.98 46.29 -71.49
CA ILE A 52 -34.27 46.30 -72.20
C ILE A 52 -34.51 47.71 -72.73
N LEU A 53 -34.78 47.81 -74.03
CA LEU A 53 -35.19 49.05 -74.68
C LEU A 53 -36.61 48.89 -75.18
N ALA A 54 -37.53 49.76 -74.75
CA ALA A 54 -38.95 49.59 -75.06
C ALA A 54 -39.56 50.86 -75.66
N ASP A 55 -40.28 50.73 -76.77
CA ASP A 55 -41.23 51.77 -77.16
C ASP A 55 -42.39 51.82 -76.16
N TYR A 56 -42.90 53.02 -75.93
CA TYR A 56 -43.92 53.28 -74.93
C TYR A 56 -45.28 52.68 -75.31
N THR A 57 -45.72 52.82 -76.57
CA THR A 57 -47.02 52.34 -77.06
C THR A 57 -46.83 51.46 -78.29
N LEU A 58 -47.19 50.19 -78.20
CA LEU A 58 -47.28 49.27 -79.35
C LEU A 58 -48.76 48.90 -79.61
N PRO A 59 -49.11 48.40 -80.81
CA PRO A 59 -50.50 48.09 -81.17
C PRO A 59 -51.22 47.09 -80.24
N GLN A 60 -50.48 46.21 -79.56
CA GLN A 60 -51.03 45.15 -78.70
C GLN A 60 -50.36 45.06 -77.33
N PHE A 61 -49.43 45.97 -77.01
CA PHE A 61 -48.64 45.95 -75.77
C PHE A 61 -48.03 47.31 -75.47
N ASP A 62 -47.56 47.56 -74.25
CA ASP A 62 -46.98 48.85 -73.85
C ASP A 62 -45.79 48.69 -72.89
N ALA A 63 -44.98 49.75 -72.76
CA ALA A 63 -43.83 49.73 -71.85
C ALA A 63 -44.21 49.55 -70.37
N PRO A 64 -45.29 50.17 -69.83
CA PRO A 64 -45.76 49.90 -68.48
C PRO A 64 -46.09 48.42 -68.22
N GLY A 65 -46.78 47.74 -69.15
CA GLY A 65 -47.05 46.31 -69.07
C GLY A 65 -45.77 45.48 -69.07
N ALA A 66 -44.80 45.82 -69.93
CA ALA A 66 -43.48 45.16 -69.95
C ALA A 66 -42.70 45.34 -68.64
N MET A 67 -42.79 46.52 -68.03
CA MET A 67 -42.18 46.81 -66.72
C MET A 67 -42.80 45.98 -65.60
N GLN A 68 -44.13 45.87 -65.58
CA GLN A 68 -44.82 45.06 -64.59
C GLN A 68 -44.36 43.60 -64.67
N ILE A 69 -44.18 43.06 -65.87
CA ILE A 69 -43.68 41.71 -66.09
C ILE A 69 -42.23 41.56 -65.57
N LEU A 70 -41.38 42.56 -65.79
CA LEU A 70 -40.01 42.57 -65.27
C LEU A 70 -39.99 42.51 -63.73
N GLN A 71 -40.87 43.28 -63.09
CA GLN A 71 -41.04 43.32 -61.63
C GLN A 71 -41.62 42.02 -61.08
N GLU A 72 -42.62 41.44 -61.74
CA GLU A 72 -43.21 40.14 -61.39
C GLU A 72 -42.18 39.00 -61.43
N ARG A 73 -41.18 39.09 -62.32
CA ARG A 73 -40.07 38.12 -62.40
C ARG A 73 -38.88 38.44 -61.49
N GLU A 74 -38.96 39.50 -60.69
CA GLU A 74 -37.89 39.96 -59.79
C GLU A 74 -36.52 40.13 -60.50
N LEU A 75 -36.53 40.52 -61.78
CA LEU A 75 -35.31 40.70 -62.56
C LEU A 75 -34.81 42.14 -62.46
N SER A 76 -33.52 42.30 -62.17
CA SER A 76 -32.86 43.62 -62.06
C SER A 76 -32.27 44.13 -63.40
N VAL A 77 -32.90 43.77 -64.52
CA VAL A 77 -32.42 44.17 -65.85
C VAL A 77 -32.79 45.63 -66.11
N PRO A 78 -31.84 46.50 -66.49
CA PRO A 78 -32.11 47.90 -66.76
C PRO A 78 -33.15 48.08 -67.88
N PHE A 79 -34.13 48.93 -67.65
CA PHE A 79 -35.25 49.15 -68.57
C PHE A 79 -35.32 50.62 -68.97
N ILE A 80 -35.07 50.91 -70.24
CA ILE A 80 -35.08 52.27 -70.79
C ILE A 80 -36.18 52.38 -71.85
N ILE A 81 -36.99 53.43 -71.75
CA ILE A 81 -38.08 53.68 -72.68
C ILE A 81 -37.60 54.62 -73.79
N VAL A 82 -37.91 54.28 -75.05
CA VAL A 82 -37.52 55.02 -76.25
C VAL A 82 -38.76 55.27 -77.11
N THR A 83 -39.31 56.49 -77.09
CA THR A 83 -40.62 56.79 -77.72
C THR A 83 -40.60 57.96 -78.71
N GLY A 84 -41.54 57.99 -79.66
CA GLY A 84 -41.67 59.08 -80.64
C GLY A 84 -42.32 60.35 -80.10
N THR A 85 -43.32 60.22 -79.21
CA THR A 85 -44.06 61.35 -78.65
C THR A 85 -44.58 60.99 -77.26
N ILE A 86 -44.19 61.74 -76.24
CA ILE A 86 -44.72 61.61 -74.88
C ILE A 86 -44.83 63.00 -74.25
N THR A 87 -45.83 63.20 -73.39
CA THR A 87 -45.97 64.40 -72.56
C THR A 87 -45.07 64.29 -71.31
N GLU A 88 -44.68 65.41 -70.71
CA GLU A 88 -43.86 65.40 -69.48
C GLU A 88 -44.52 64.61 -68.33
N GLU A 89 -45.85 64.64 -68.23
CA GLU A 89 -46.61 63.86 -67.24
C GLU A 89 -46.41 62.35 -67.40
N THR A 90 -46.41 61.87 -68.64
CA THR A 90 -46.19 60.46 -68.95
C THR A 90 -44.74 60.04 -68.72
N ALA A 91 -43.77 60.91 -69.01
CA ALA A 91 -42.35 60.66 -68.72
C ALA A 91 -42.07 60.51 -67.22
N VAL A 92 -42.72 61.31 -66.37
CA VAL A 92 -42.61 61.18 -64.91
C VAL A 92 -43.27 59.89 -64.40
N SER A 93 -44.40 59.51 -64.99
CA SER A 93 -45.12 58.28 -64.63
C SER A 93 -44.25 57.03 -64.84
N VAL A 94 -43.54 56.92 -65.97
CA VAL A 94 -42.72 55.74 -66.26
C VAL A 94 -41.49 55.60 -65.38
N LEU A 95 -40.86 56.71 -64.99
CA LEU A 95 -39.75 56.69 -64.02
C LEU A 95 -40.25 56.26 -62.64
N LYS A 96 -41.43 56.73 -62.21
CA LYS A 96 -42.06 56.28 -60.96
C LYS A 96 -42.44 54.79 -60.97
N GLN A 97 -42.74 54.25 -62.15
CA GLN A 97 -43.03 52.84 -62.36
C GLN A 97 -41.78 51.96 -62.41
N GLY A 98 -40.57 52.55 -62.35
CA GLY A 98 -39.31 51.80 -62.22
C GLY A 98 -38.45 51.73 -63.48
N ALA A 99 -38.75 52.51 -64.53
CA ALA A 99 -37.83 52.67 -65.65
C ALA A 99 -36.55 53.38 -65.20
N ASP A 100 -35.39 52.89 -65.64
CA ASP A 100 -34.09 53.47 -65.28
C ASP A 100 -33.82 54.78 -66.03
N ASP A 101 -34.35 54.92 -67.25
CA ASP A 101 -34.34 56.19 -67.99
C ASP A 101 -35.43 56.24 -69.08
N PHE A 102 -35.61 57.42 -69.65
CA PHE A 102 -36.55 57.71 -70.72
C PHE A 102 -35.89 58.58 -71.81
N LEU A 103 -36.15 58.25 -73.07
CA LEU A 103 -35.57 58.90 -74.25
C LEU A 103 -36.62 59.13 -75.36
N LEU A 104 -36.48 60.25 -76.07
CA LEU A 104 -37.26 60.54 -77.28
C LEU A 104 -36.51 60.04 -78.54
N LYS A 105 -37.22 59.44 -79.49
CA LYS A 105 -36.69 58.88 -80.76
C LYS A 105 -35.98 59.93 -81.62
N ASP A 106 -36.31 61.22 -81.47
CA ASP A 106 -35.64 62.34 -82.14
C ASP A 106 -34.33 62.80 -81.46
N ARG A 107 -34.03 62.27 -80.26
CA ARG A 107 -32.87 62.64 -79.41
C ARG A 107 -32.07 61.43 -78.94
N LEU A 108 -31.89 60.43 -79.82
CA LEU A 108 -31.12 59.21 -79.53
C LEU A 108 -29.64 59.43 -79.22
N ALA A 109 -29.10 60.64 -79.44
CA ALA A 109 -27.74 61.00 -79.03
C ALA A 109 -27.49 60.85 -77.51
N ARG A 110 -28.55 60.79 -76.67
CA ARG A 110 -28.44 60.55 -75.22
C ARG A 110 -28.48 59.06 -74.83
N LEU A 111 -28.75 58.15 -75.76
CA LEU A 111 -28.88 56.71 -75.49
C LEU A 111 -27.63 56.11 -74.84
N GLY A 112 -26.43 56.44 -75.34
CA GLY A 112 -25.17 55.95 -74.79
C GLY A 112 -25.00 56.27 -73.29
N PRO A 113 -25.05 57.56 -72.88
CA PRO A 113 -25.02 57.96 -71.48
C PRO A 113 -26.11 57.33 -70.61
N SER A 114 -27.34 57.23 -71.11
CA SER A 114 -28.47 56.62 -70.38
C SER A 114 -28.22 55.13 -70.09
N VAL A 115 -27.76 54.37 -71.10
CA VAL A 115 -27.39 52.96 -70.94
C VAL A 115 -26.20 52.80 -69.98
N ALA A 116 -25.18 53.66 -70.08
CA ALA A 116 -24.03 53.62 -69.19
C ALA A 116 -24.42 53.85 -67.72
N SER A 117 -25.28 54.84 -67.46
CA SER A 117 -25.81 55.13 -66.12
C SER A 117 -26.64 53.96 -65.57
N ALA A 118 -27.54 53.41 -66.39
CA ALA A 118 -28.43 52.34 -65.98
C ALA A 118 -27.66 51.03 -65.65
N LEU A 119 -26.64 50.70 -66.45
CA LEU A 119 -25.75 49.55 -66.18
C LEU A 119 -24.91 49.75 -64.91
N GLU A 120 -24.40 50.96 -64.66
CA GLU A 120 -23.62 51.24 -63.45
C GLU A 120 -24.49 51.20 -62.18
N GLN A 121 -25.73 51.70 -62.25
CA GLN A 121 -26.67 51.59 -61.14
C GLN A 121 -27.02 50.14 -60.81
N ARG A 122 -27.20 49.28 -61.84
CA ARG A 122 -27.36 47.83 -61.64
C ARG A 122 -26.15 47.24 -60.92
N ARG A 123 -24.93 47.54 -61.38
CA ARG A 123 -23.68 47.03 -60.78
C ARG A 123 -23.56 47.38 -59.31
N LEU A 124 -23.79 48.65 -58.95
CA LEU A 124 -23.73 49.13 -57.56
C LEU A 124 -24.77 48.45 -56.66
N ARG A 125 -26.00 48.25 -57.16
CA ARG A 125 -27.06 47.53 -56.43
C ARG A 125 -26.68 46.07 -56.17
N GLU A 126 -26.13 45.38 -57.17
CA GLU A 126 -25.68 43.99 -57.05
C GLU A 126 -24.48 43.84 -56.10
N GLU A 127 -23.48 44.73 -56.19
CA GLU A 127 -22.29 44.72 -55.30
C GLU A 127 -22.67 44.92 -53.84
N ARG A 128 -23.57 45.87 -53.56
CA ARG A 128 -24.07 46.13 -52.20
C ARG A 128 -24.79 44.90 -51.63
N LYS A 129 -25.66 44.26 -52.43
CA LYS A 129 -26.40 43.06 -52.02
C LYS A 129 -25.43 41.92 -51.69
N ARG A 130 -24.43 41.67 -52.54
CA ARG A 130 -23.39 40.64 -52.31
C ARG A 130 -22.56 40.91 -51.06
N ALA A 131 -22.12 42.15 -50.84
CA ALA A 131 -21.34 42.51 -49.65
C ALA A 131 -22.15 42.29 -48.36
N GLN A 132 -23.44 42.65 -48.36
CA GLN A 132 -24.33 42.45 -47.23
C GLN A 132 -24.59 40.95 -46.96
N GLU A 133 -24.81 40.15 -48.01
CA GLU A 133 -24.97 38.70 -47.88
C GLU A 133 -23.69 38.02 -47.33
N LEU A 134 -22.51 38.43 -47.82
CA LEU A 134 -21.23 37.95 -47.31
C LEU A 134 -21.04 38.29 -45.83
N LEU A 135 -21.42 39.50 -45.42
CA LEU A 135 -21.34 39.93 -44.03
C LEU A 135 -22.25 39.08 -43.14
N ILE A 136 -23.53 38.94 -43.51
CA ILE A 136 -24.51 38.11 -42.78
C ILE A 136 -24.01 36.67 -42.68
N ARG A 137 -23.48 36.11 -43.78
CA ARG A 137 -22.95 34.74 -43.81
C ARG A 137 -21.72 34.57 -42.92
N SER A 138 -20.82 35.56 -42.90
CA SER A 138 -19.63 35.57 -42.06
C SER A 138 -20.01 35.66 -40.57
N GLU A 139 -20.93 36.57 -40.22
CA GLU A 139 -21.41 36.74 -38.84
C GLU A 139 -22.10 35.46 -38.33
N ALA A 140 -22.97 34.86 -39.14
CA ALA A 140 -23.64 33.60 -38.82
C ALA A 140 -22.65 32.42 -38.73
N ARG A 141 -21.54 32.45 -39.48
CA ARG A 141 -20.46 31.46 -39.37
C ARG A 141 -19.70 31.63 -38.05
N PHE A 142 -19.30 32.87 -37.72
CA PHE A 142 -18.58 33.17 -36.47
C PHE A 142 -19.42 32.80 -35.25
N ARG A 143 -20.69 33.22 -35.20
CA ARG A 143 -21.61 32.90 -34.11
C ARG A 143 -21.74 31.39 -33.90
N ARG A 144 -21.86 30.60 -34.98
CA ARG A 144 -21.93 29.13 -34.90
C ARG A 144 -20.65 28.48 -34.37
N LEU A 145 -19.48 29.04 -34.67
CA LEU A 145 -18.20 28.53 -34.15
C LEU A 145 -18.11 28.80 -32.64
N VAL A 146 -18.36 30.03 -32.21
CA VAL A 146 -18.26 30.43 -30.80
C VAL A 146 -19.28 29.71 -29.91
N THR A 147 -20.52 29.51 -30.37
CA THR A 147 -21.55 28.81 -29.59
C THR A 147 -21.32 27.30 -29.48
N ARG A 148 -20.57 26.68 -30.42
CA ARG A 148 -20.24 25.25 -30.37
C ARG A 148 -18.92 24.95 -29.66
N MET A 149 -18.09 25.96 -29.40
CA MET A 149 -16.88 25.79 -28.62
C MET A 149 -17.24 25.46 -27.18
N SER A 150 -16.55 24.48 -26.59
CA SER A 150 -16.67 24.16 -25.15
C SER A 150 -15.95 25.17 -24.25
N ALA A 151 -15.16 26.07 -24.84
CA ALA A 151 -14.49 27.14 -24.11
C ALA A 151 -15.49 28.22 -23.67
N LEU A 152 -15.27 28.75 -22.47
CA LEU A 152 -15.97 29.93 -21.98
C LEU A 152 -15.51 31.13 -22.80
N VAL A 153 -16.45 31.94 -23.29
CA VAL A 153 -16.13 33.19 -24.00
C VAL A 153 -16.88 34.33 -23.34
N VAL A 154 -16.14 35.32 -22.88
CA VAL A 154 -16.68 36.51 -22.23
C VAL A 154 -16.09 37.76 -22.89
N GLU A 155 -16.96 38.71 -23.23
CA GLU A 155 -16.57 40.05 -23.67
C GLU A 155 -16.89 41.04 -22.57
N LEU A 156 -15.92 41.88 -22.20
CA LEU A 156 -16.03 42.88 -21.15
C LEU A 156 -15.68 44.28 -21.69
N ASP A 157 -16.24 45.31 -21.07
CA ASP A 157 -15.68 46.66 -21.15
C ASP A 157 -14.42 46.78 -20.24
N PRO A 158 -13.64 47.88 -20.33
CA PRO A 158 -12.44 48.05 -19.51
C PRO A 158 -12.73 48.12 -18.01
N ARG A 159 -13.98 48.42 -17.60
CA ARG A 159 -14.39 48.45 -16.19
C ARG A 159 -14.80 47.07 -15.67
N GLY A 160 -14.90 46.05 -16.54
CA GLY A 160 -15.32 44.69 -16.21
C GLY A 160 -16.81 44.44 -16.39
N THR A 161 -17.55 45.33 -17.04
CA THR A 161 -18.97 45.13 -17.36
C THR A 161 -19.11 44.07 -18.45
N ILE A 162 -19.95 43.06 -18.23
CA ILE A 162 -20.17 41.96 -19.17
C ILE A 162 -21.02 42.45 -20.35
N LEU A 163 -20.46 42.37 -21.55
CA LEU A 163 -21.08 42.75 -22.82
C LEU A 163 -21.62 41.54 -23.59
N PHE A 164 -20.94 40.40 -23.47
CA PHE A 164 -21.33 39.15 -24.13
C PHE A 164 -20.82 37.93 -23.35
N VAL A 165 -21.60 36.86 -23.37
CA VAL A 165 -21.24 35.52 -22.88
C VAL A 165 -21.77 34.45 -23.82
N ASN A 166 -21.07 33.33 -23.96
CA ASN A 166 -21.57 32.15 -24.66
C ASN A 166 -22.23 31.14 -23.70
N ASP A 167 -22.98 30.18 -24.23
CA ASP A 167 -23.73 29.18 -23.45
C ASP A 167 -22.86 28.39 -22.42
N PRO A 168 -21.61 27.98 -22.73
CA PRO A 168 -20.71 27.37 -21.75
C PRO A 168 -20.49 28.18 -20.48
N VAL A 169 -20.42 29.52 -20.55
CA VAL A 169 -20.28 30.37 -19.35
C VAL A 169 -21.46 30.16 -18.42
N SER A 170 -22.68 30.11 -18.97
CA SER A 170 -23.89 29.86 -18.18
C SER A 170 -23.92 28.44 -17.61
N ALA A 171 -23.51 27.44 -18.39
CA ALA A 171 -23.45 26.06 -17.93
C ALA A 171 -22.47 25.86 -16.76
N VAL A 172 -21.28 26.46 -16.82
CA VAL A 172 -20.23 26.34 -15.80
C VAL A 172 -20.54 27.19 -14.56
N THR A 173 -21.02 28.42 -14.76
CA THR A 173 -21.22 29.37 -13.64
C THR A 173 -22.60 29.29 -12.98
N GLY A 174 -23.57 28.64 -13.64
CA GLY A 174 -24.96 28.53 -13.19
C GLY A 174 -25.78 29.81 -13.32
N PHE A 175 -25.20 30.91 -13.83
CA PHE A 175 -25.92 32.15 -14.10
C PHE A 175 -26.50 32.15 -15.51
N SER A 176 -27.74 32.62 -15.66
CA SER A 176 -28.32 32.85 -16.97
C SER A 176 -27.65 34.06 -17.67
N PRO A 177 -27.67 34.14 -19.01
CA PRO A 177 -27.12 35.29 -19.73
C PRO A 177 -27.74 36.62 -19.28
N GLU A 178 -29.05 36.64 -18.99
CA GLU A 178 -29.77 37.82 -18.52
C GLU A 178 -29.29 38.31 -17.14
N GLU A 179 -28.86 37.39 -16.26
CA GLU A 179 -28.28 37.72 -14.96
C GLU A 179 -26.83 38.21 -15.06
N LEU A 180 -26.13 37.89 -16.14
CA LEU A 180 -24.72 38.23 -16.37
C LEU A 180 -24.56 39.55 -17.11
N LEU A 181 -25.33 39.77 -18.17
CA LEU A 181 -25.22 40.95 -19.02
C LEU A 181 -25.38 42.24 -18.22
N ALA A 182 -24.57 43.25 -18.57
CA ALA A 182 -24.49 44.55 -17.91
C ALA A 182 -24.07 44.53 -16.41
N ARG A 183 -23.72 43.38 -15.85
CA ARG A 183 -23.13 43.29 -14.50
C ARG A 183 -21.61 43.33 -14.55
N ASN A 184 -20.99 43.70 -13.43
CA ASN A 184 -19.54 43.68 -13.30
C ASN A 184 -19.06 42.25 -12.99
N ALA A 185 -18.34 41.62 -13.94
CA ALA A 185 -17.83 40.27 -13.80
C ALA A 185 -16.95 40.12 -12.56
N PHE A 186 -16.11 41.13 -12.31
CA PHE A 186 -15.12 41.07 -11.26
C PHE A 186 -15.74 41.15 -9.86
N GLU A 187 -16.84 41.88 -9.69
CA GLU A 187 -17.57 41.92 -8.41
C GLU A 187 -18.36 40.64 -8.16
N LEU A 188 -18.91 40.08 -9.23
CA LEU A 188 -19.75 38.88 -9.15
C LEU A 188 -18.95 37.63 -8.83
N PHE A 189 -17.83 37.43 -9.55
CA PHE A 189 -17.04 36.20 -9.53
C PHE A 189 -15.85 36.23 -8.57
N PHE A 190 -15.37 37.42 -8.19
CA PHE A 190 -14.17 37.61 -7.35
C PHE A 190 -14.45 38.52 -6.14
N PRO A 191 -15.28 38.06 -5.17
CA PRO A 191 -15.58 38.84 -3.98
C PRO A 191 -14.39 38.91 -3.02
N GLY A 192 -14.24 40.05 -2.32
CA GLY A 192 -13.27 40.23 -1.23
C GLY A 192 -11.81 40.14 -1.69
N GLU A 193 -11.00 39.34 -0.97
CA GLU A 193 -9.55 39.20 -1.23
C GLU A 193 -9.22 38.57 -2.60
N ALA A 194 -10.17 37.84 -3.19
CA ALA A 194 -10.02 37.26 -4.54
C ALA A 194 -9.89 38.32 -5.64
N ARG A 195 -10.26 39.58 -5.36
CA ARG A 195 -10.18 40.69 -6.32
C ARG A 195 -8.76 40.97 -6.79
N SER A 196 -7.77 40.74 -5.91
CA SER A 196 -6.34 40.94 -6.19
C SER A 196 -5.83 40.12 -7.39
N GLN A 197 -6.41 38.94 -7.64
CA GLN A 197 -6.08 38.09 -8.79
C GLN A 197 -6.39 38.80 -10.11
N VAL A 198 -7.54 39.46 -10.18
CA VAL A 198 -8.01 40.17 -11.37
C VAL A 198 -7.30 41.51 -11.54
N ASP A 199 -7.06 42.24 -10.46
CA ASP A 199 -6.41 43.55 -10.54
C ASP A 199 -5.01 43.46 -11.15
N THR A 200 -4.28 42.39 -10.82
CA THR A 200 -2.96 42.08 -11.40
C THR A 200 -3.07 41.79 -12.90
N ALA A 201 -4.04 40.97 -13.31
CA ALA A 201 -4.29 40.69 -14.71
C ALA A 201 -4.69 41.95 -15.50
N MET A 202 -5.57 42.78 -14.94
CA MET A 202 -6.02 44.02 -15.57
C MET A 202 -4.87 45.02 -15.79
N GLN A 203 -3.88 45.10 -14.89
CA GLN A 203 -2.71 45.95 -15.08
C GLN A 203 -1.93 45.60 -16.36
N VAL A 204 -1.73 44.31 -16.62
CA VAL A 204 -1.06 43.81 -17.83
C VAL A 204 -1.90 44.15 -19.08
N LEU A 205 -3.22 43.94 -19.02
CA LEU A 205 -4.12 44.28 -20.12
C LEU A 205 -4.12 45.80 -20.41
N TYR A 206 -4.09 46.66 -19.39
CA TYR A 206 -4.01 48.10 -19.58
C TYR A 206 -2.70 48.53 -20.25
N GLN A 207 -1.59 47.84 -19.98
CA GLN A 207 -0.30 48.07 -20.62
C GLN A 207 -0.30 47.64 -22.10
N GLY A 208 -1.25 46.81 -22.51
CA GLY A 208 -1.44 46.38 -23.91
C GLY A 208 -0.82 45.04 -24.25
N GLU A 209 -0.50 44.27 -23.22
CA GLU A 209 -0.04 42.90 -23.37
C GLU A 209 -1.22 41.94 -23.25
N ASP A 210 -1.15 40.84 -24.00
CA ASP A 210 -2.12 39.76 -23.91
C ASP A 210 -1.73 38.78 -22.80
N LEU A 211 -2.73 38.29 -22.06
CA LEU A 211 -2.53 37.30 -21.00
C LEU A 211 -2.83 35.91 -21.53
N HIS A 212 -1.90 34.98 -21.27
CA HIS A 212 -2.01 33.59 -21.69
C HIS A 212 -1.87 32.68 -20.47
N ASN A 213 -2.64 31.59 -20.43
CA ASN A 213 -2.60 30.54 -19.40
C ASN A 213 -2.68 31.09 -17.96
N HIS A 214 -3.42 32.17 -17.75
CA HIS A 214 -3.59 32.75 -16.42
C HIS A 214 -4.72 32.05 -15.69
N VAL A 215 -4.41 31.41 -14.56
CA VAL A 215 -5.40 30.68 -13.75
C VAL A 215 -5.97 31.61 -12.69
N THR A 216 -7.30 31.64 -12.61
CA THR A 216 -8.04 32.37 -11.57
C THR A 216 -9.00 31.44 -10.85
N ARG A 217 -9.20 31.67 -9.55
CA ARG A 217 -10.28 31.03 -8.79
C ARG A 217 -11.45 31.97 -8.62
N CYS A 218 -12.63 31.54 -9.05
CA CYS A 218 -13.86 32.32 -8.94
C CYS A 218 -14.98 31.54 -8.27
N ARG A 219 -15.94 32.28 -7.71
CA ARG A 219 -17.11 31.72 -7.05
C ARG A 219 -18.33 31.76 -7.97
N ILE A 220 -18.98 30.61 -8.16
CA ILE A 220 -20.16 30.47 -9.02
C ILE A 220 -21.48 30.67 -8.25
N LYS A 221 -22.63 30.60 -8.94
CA LYS A 221 -23.96 30.90 -8.36
C LYS A 221 -24.31 30.04 -7.15
N SER A 222 -23.87 28.78 -7.12
CA SER A 222 -24.06 27.86 -5.98
C SER A 222 -23.25 28.24 -4.74
N GLY A 223 -22.27 29.14 -4.88
CA GLY A 223 -21.29 29.47 -3.84
C GLY A 223 -20.02 28.62 -3.90
N GLU A 224 -19.94 27.63 -4.79
CA GLU A 224 -18.74 26.80 -4.99
C GLU A 224 -17.61 27.59 -5.68
N TRP A 225 -16.37 27.20 -5.40
CA TRP A 225 -15.18 27.72 -6.07
C TRP A 225 -14.75 26.83 -7.24
N ILE A 226 -14.55 27.44 -8.40
CA ILE A 226 -14.01 26.79 -9.60
C ILE A 226 -12.70 27.45 -10.02
N SER A 227 -11.88 26.72 -10.76
CA SER A 227 -10.61 27.20 -11.31
C SER A 227 -10.70 27.31 -12.82
N LEU A 228 -10.52 28.52 -13.34
CA LEU A 228 -10.61 28.83 -14.75
C LEU A 228 -9.24 29.26 -15.28
N GLU A 229 -8.78 28.62 -16.35
CA GLU A 229 -7.59 28.98 -17.09
C GLU A 229 -7.96 29.90 -18.25
N TRP A 230 -7.43 31.12 -18.27
CA TRP A 230 -7.79 32.16 -19.21
C TRP A 230 -6.68 32.45 -20.22
N THR A 231 -7.10 32.67 -21.46
CA THR A 231 -6.35 33.42 -22.46
C THR A 231 -7.17 34.66 -22.82
N THR A 232 -6.62 35.83 -22.54
CA THR A 232 -7.30 37.12 -22.69
C THR A 232 -6.56 37.94 -23.73
N ALA A 233 -7.24 38.20 -24.85
CA ALA A 233 -6.74 39.03 -25.91
C ALA A 233 -7.30 40.45 -25.76
N ASN A 234 -6.42 41.45 -25.86
CA ASN A 234 -6.81 42.84 -25.97
C ASN A 234 -7.15 43.15 -27.42
N GLU A 235 -8.43 43.23 -27.76
CA GLU A 235 -8.82 43.72 -29.08
C GLU A 235 -9.77 44.91 -28.97
N TYR A 236 -9.61 45.84 -29.92
CA TYR A 236 -10.22 47.17 -30.00
C TYR A 236 -9.52 48.24 -29.15
N ARG A 237 -8.37 48.72 -29.65
CA ARG A 237 -7.82 50.03 -29.31
C ARG A 237 -8.23 51.04 -30.38
N ILE A 238 -8.95 52.09 -29.98
CA ILE A 238 -9.20 53.28 -30.82
C ILE A 238 -8.43 54.42 -30.15
N ASP A 239 -7.56 55.10 -30.91
CA ASP A 239 -6.67 56.17 -30.40
C ASP A 239 -5.81 55.74 -29.18
N GLY A 240 -5.38 54.47 -29.15
CA GLY A 240 -4.53 53.92 -28.09
C GLY A 240 -5.25 53.60 -26.77
N ARG A 241 -6.57 53.80 -26.67
CA ARG A 241 -7.38 53.45 -25.48
C ARG A 241 -8.06 52.10 -25.64
N LEU A 242 -7.96 51.26 -24.62
CA LEU A 242 -8.65 49.97 -24.53
C LEU A 242 -10.18 50.19 -24.52
N GLN A 243 -10.90 49.56 -25.47
CA GLN A 243 -12.37 49.66 -25.54
C GLN A 243 -13.06 48.38 -25.08
N LYS A 244 -12.47 47.21 -25.32
CA LYS A 244 -13.07 45.90 -25.03
C LYS A 244 -11.98 44.90 -24.66
N ILE A 245 -12.40 43.87 -23.94
CA ILE A 245 -11.56 42.74 -23.51
C ILE A 245 -12.30 41.47 -23.89
N ILE A 246 -11.65 40.56 -24.61
CA ILE A 246 -12.22 39.25 -24.93
C ILE A 246 -11.39 38.18 -24.21
N ALA A 247 -12.04 37.40 -23.36
CA ALA A 247 -11.43 36.35 -22.59
C ALA A 247 -11.99 34.98 -22.99
N PHE A 248 -11.08 34.03 -23.23
CA PHE A 248 -11.35 32.63 -23.49
C PHE A 248 -10.94 31.81 -22.27
N GLY A 249 -11.87 31.08 -21.69
CA GLY A 249 -11.66 30.32 -20.46
C GLY A 249 -11.84 28.81 -20.66
N LEU A 250 -11.08 28.02 -19.90
CA LEU A 250 -11.31 26.60 -19.73
C LEU A 250 -11.54 26.30 -18.26
N ASP A 251 -12.56 25.50 -17.96
CA ASP A 251 -12.73 24.94 -16.61
C ASP A 251 -11.71 23.84 -16.39
N ILE A 252 -10.79 24.09 -15.45
CA ILE A 252 -9.72 23.17 -15.08
C ILE A 252 -9.92 22.61 -13.67
N THR A 253 -11.10 22.80 -13.09
CA THR A 253 -11.41 22.41 -11.70
C THR A 253 -11.21 20.92 -11.49
N GLU A 254 -11.76 20.08 -12.36
CA GLU A 254 -11.57 18.62 -12.27
C GLU A 254 -10.11 18.23 -12.49
N ARG A 255 -9.40 18.92 -13.38
CA ARG A 255 -7.97 18.68 -13.66
C ARG A 255 -7.11 18.99 -12.43
N GLU A 256 -7.34 20.12 -11.76
CA GLU A 256 -6.64 20.47 -10.52
C GLU A 256 -6.99 19.49 -9.38
N ARG A 257 -8.27 19.16 -9.20
CA ARG A 257 -8.72 18.18 -8.19
C ARG A 257 -8.06 16.82 -8.42
N ALA A 258 -8.01 16.35 -9.66
CA ALA A 258 -7.34 15.10 -10.02
C ALA A 258 -5.82 15.16 -9.79
N ALA A 259 -5.16 16.27 -10.14
CA ALA A 259 -3.73 16.45 -9.89
C ALA A 259 -3.38 16.45 -8.39
N LEU A 260 -4.17 17.16 -7.57
CA LEU A 260 -4.03 17.15 -6.11
C LEU A 260 -4.26 15.76 -5.54
N ARG A 261 -5.27 15.05 -6.03
CA ARG A 261 -5.55 13.65 -5.66
C ARG A 261 -4.39 12.72 -5.97
N ILE A 262 -3.83 12.78 -7.19
CA ILE A 262 -2.66 11.98 -7.57
C ILE A 262 -1.48 12.29 -6.65
N ARG A 263 -1.20 13.58 -6.39
CA ARG A 263 -0.10 13.99 -5.50
C ARG A 263 -0.28 13.45 -4.08
N ARG A 264 -1.51 13.47 -3.57
CA ARG A 264 -1.87 12.94 -2.24
C ARG A 264 -1.68 11.42 -2.18
N LEU A 265 -2.23 10.68 -3.13
CA LEU A 265 -2.07 9.22 -3.17
C LEU A 265 -0.59 8.82 -3.31
N SER A 266 0.17 9.54 -4.14
CA SER A 266 1.61 9.31 -4.31
C SER A 266 2.38 9.48 -2.99
N ARG A 267 2.06 10.52 -2.21
CA ARG A 267 2.60 10.75 -0.87
C ARG A 267 2.25 9.63 0.11
N LEU A 268 1.00 9.16 0.10
CA LEU A 268 0.57 8.06 0.97
C LEU A 268 1.26 6.74 0.60
N TYR A 269 1.44 6.44 -0.69
CA TYR A 269 2.21 5.28 -1.14
C TYR A 269 3.67 5.35 -0.67
N ALA A 270 4.31 6.52 -0.75
CA ALA A 270 5.65 6.72 -0.23
C ALA A 270 5.70 6.52 1.30
N ALA A 271 4.74 7.07 2.04
CA ALA A 271 4.64 6.86 3.50
C ALA A 271 4.49 5.38 3.86
N ILE A 272 3.65 4.62 3.15
CA ILE A 272 3.52 3.16 3.36
C ILE A 272 4.84 2.45 3.10
N SER A 273 5.57 2.84 2.05
CA SER A 273 6.89 2.27 1.76
C SER A 273 7.88 2.52 2.89
N ASP A 274 7.97 3.75 3.38
CA ASP A 274 8.83 4.14 4.50
C ASP A 274 8.45 3.39 5.79
N VAL A 275 7.14 3.24 6.05
CA VAL A 275 6.62 2.42 7.15
C VAL A 275 7.09 0.99 7.00
N ASN A 276 6.92 0.36 5.83
CA ASN A 276 7.33 -1.03 5.62
C ASN A 276 8.83 -1.23 5.82
N GLU A 277 9.67 -0.28 5.39
CA GLU A 277 11.11 -0.34 5.64
C GLU A 277 11.44 -0.18 7.13
N ALA A 278 10.74 0.72 7.83
CA ALA A 278 10.89 0.91 9.27
C ALA A 278 10.46 -0.33 10.06
N LEU A 279 9.32 -0.95 9.70
CA LEU A 279 8.79 -2.16 10.33
C LEU A 279 9.83 -3.29 10.36
N VAL A 280 10.58 -3.47 9.27
CA VAL A 280 11.62 -4.50 9.16
C VAL A 280 12.85 -4.19 10.04
N ARG A 281 13.13 -2.92 10.31
CA ARG A 281 14.34 -2.48 11.04
C ARG A 281 14.10 -2.27 12.54
N SER A 282 12.88 -1.99 12.94
CA SER A 282 12.52 -1.71 14.32
C SER A 282 12.69 -2.95 15.20
N LYS A 283 13.27 -2.77 16.39
CA LYS A 283 13.42 -3.85 17.37
C LYS A 283 12.35 -3.80 18.46
N THR A 284 11.68 -2.67 18.60
CA THR A 284 10.66 -2.44 19.62
C THR A 284 9.42 -1.79 19.00
N PRO A 285 8.24 -1.99 19.62
CA PRO A 285 7.02 -1.29 19.23
C PRO A 285 7.17 0.24 19.24
N ASP A 286 7.88 0.81 20.22
CA ASP A 286 8.06 2.25 20.34
C ASP A 286 8.87 2.85 19.17
N GLU A 287 9.96 2.20 18.78
CA GLU A 287 10.75 2.60 17.61
C GLU A 287 9.91 2.56 16.32
N MET A 288 9.10 1.51 16.18
CA MET A 288 8.18 1.33 15.06
C MET A 288 7.11 2.43 15.03
N PHE A 289 6.43 2.68 16.15
CA PHE A 289 5.38 3.69 16.23
C PHE A 289 5.92 5.09 15.94
N ALA A 290 7.12 5.42 16.43
CA ALA A 290 7.77 6.69 16.15
C ALA A 290 8.06 6.87 14.66
N ALA A 291 8.53 5.82 13.98
CA ALA A 291 8.80 5.83 12.55
C ALA A 291 7.50 5.97 11.73
N VAL A 292 6.43 5.27 12.12
CA VAL A 292 5.10 5.40 11.49
C VAL A 292 4.57 6.82 11.60
N CYS A 293 4.57 7.40 12.79
CA CYS A 293 4.07 8.77 12.99
C CYS A 293 4.86 9.77 12.13
N ARG A 294 6.18 9.60 12.04
CA ARG A 294 7.05 10.42 11.20
C ARG A 294 6.72 10.28 9.72
N ALA A 295 6.59 9.04 9.21
CA ALA A 295 6.28 8.79 7.81
C ALA A 295 4.92 9.38 7.40
N CYS A 296 3.91 9.28 8.26
CA CYS A 296 2.61 9.93 8.04
C CYS A 296 2.73 11.45 7.86
N VAL A 297 3.55 12.12 8.66
CA VAL A 297 3.70 13.58 8.60
C VAL A 297 4.62 14.01 7.47
N GLU A 298 5.86 13.50 7.44
CA GLU A 298 6.89 13.97 6.52
C GLU A 298 6.59 13.59 5.06
N GLN A 299 6.19 12.34 4.83
CA GLN A 299 5.87 11.86 3.47
C GLN A 299 4.38 11.98 3.17
N GLY A 300 3.54 11.51 4.10
CA GLY A 300 2.08 11.45 3.94
C GLY A 300 1.43 12.84 3.89
N GLY A 301 2.11 13.88 4.37
CA GLY A 301 1.64 15.27 4.34
C GLY A 301 0.59 15.57 5.41
N PHE A 302 0.43 14.71 6.41
CA PHE A 302 -0.40 15.02 7.57
C PHE A 302 0.28 16.07 8.46
N LYS A 303 -0.52 16.85 9.18
CA LYS A 303 0.00 17.84 10.13
C LYS A 303 0.41 17.21 11.45
N LEU A 304 -0.26 16.14 11.85
CA LEU A 304 -0.05 15.40 13.08
C LEU A 304 -0.40 13.93 12.85
N ALA A 305 0.42 13.03 13.38
CA ALA A 305 0.10 11.62 13.51
C ALA A 305 0.56 11.11 14.87
N TRP A 306 -0.25 10.26 15.48
CA TRP A 306 0.07 9.68 16.78
C TRP A 306 -0.50 8.28 16.92
N VAL A 307 0.21 7.45 17.68
CA VAL A 307 -0.23 6.11 18.08
C VAL A 307 -0.60 6.16 19.55
N GLY A 308 -1.80 5.69 19.86
CA GLY A 308 -2.28 5.50 21.22
C GLY A 308 -2.52 4.03 21.53
N LEU A 309 -2.17 3.59 22.74
CA LEU A 309 -2.44 2.25 23.24
C LEU A 309 -3.52 2.32 24.33
N ALA A 310 -4.40 1.33 24.35
CA ALA A 310 -5.43 1.23 25.38
C ALA A 310 -4.81 0.81 26.71
N ASP A 311 -5.20 1.52 27.76
CA ASP A 311 -4.94 1.18 29.15
C ASP A 311 -6.28 0.77 29.77
N ASP A 312 -6.48 -0.55 29.87
CA ASP A 312 -7.72 -1.13 30.37
C ASP A 312 -7.93 -0.83 31.87
N GLU A 313 -6.86 -0.61 32.64
CA GLU A 313 -6.97 -0.25 34.07
C GLU A 313 -7.50 1.17 34.24
N MET A 314 -7.02 2.09 33.39
CA MET A 314 -7.42 3.50 33.43
C MET A 314 -8.59 3.84 32.50
N GLN A 315 -9.12 2.85 31.76
CA GLN A 315 -10.20 2.99 30.78
C GLN A 315 -9.97 4.17 29.81
N ARG A 316 -8.75 4.25 29.27
CA ARG A 316 -8.33 5.35 28.40
C ARG A 316 -7.30 4.92 27.37
N ILE A 317 -7.20 5.67 26.27
CA ILE A 317 -6.13 5.54 25.29
C ILE A 317 -4.99 6.48 25.70
N VAL A 318 -3.81 5.92 25.95
CA VAL A 318 -2.60 6.66 26.30
C VAL A 318 -1.75 6.85 25.05
N VAL A 319 -1.27 8.07 24.83
CA VAL A 319 -0.38 8.38 23.71
C VAL A 319 0.94 7.65 23.91
N ALA A 320 1.26 6.70 23.02
CA ALA A 320 2.51 5.96 23.04
C ALA A 320 3.60 6.72 22.24
N GLN A 321 3.24 7.22 21.05
CA GLN A 321 4.12 8.03 20.21
C GLN A 321 3.32 9.07 19.43
N ALA A 322 3.96 10.19 19.12
CA ALA A 322 3.37 11.26 18.31
C ALA A 322 4.43 12.02 17.52
N TYR A 323 4.06 12.55 16.36
CA TYR A 323 4.92 13.38 15.52
C TYR A 323 4.08 14.40 14.73
N GLY A 324 4.61 15.61 14.56
CA GLY A 324 3.92 16.72 13.86
C GLY A 324 3.77 17.98 14.72
N ILE A 325 2.79 18.81 14.38
CA ILE A 325 2.52 20.06 15.10
C ILE A 325 1.61 19.82 16.30
N GLU A 326 1.70 20.70 17.31
CA GLU A 326 0.78 20.74 18.46
C GLU A 326 0.70 19.44 19.28
N ILE A 327 1.77 18.62 19.28
CA ILE A 327 1.84 17.35 20.04
C ILE A 327 1.54 17.54 21.53
N GLU A 328 1.97 18.66 22.10
CA GLU A 328 1.76 19.01 23.51
C GLU A 328 0.28 19.04 23.90
N THR A 329 -0.61 19.37 22.95
CA THR A 329 -2.06 19.38 23.18
C THR A 329 -2.64 17.99 23.42
N LEU A 330 -2.03 16.93 22.84
CA LEU A 330 -2.50 15.54 22.99
C LEU A 330 -2.48 15.07 24.45
N ASN A 331 -1.46 15.49 25.21
CA ASN A 331 -1.33 15.14 26.63
C ASN A 331 -2.40 15.78 27.53
N THR A 332 -3.14 16.76 27.01
CA THR A 332 -4.19 17.47 27.75
C THR A 332 -5.59 16.95 27.46
N ILE A 333 -5.71 15.93 26.60
CA ILE A 333 -6.98 15.35 26.17
C ILE A 333 -7.17 13.99 26.86
N PRO A 334 -8.21 13.81 27.68
CA PRO A 334 -8.57 12.51 28.21
C PRO A 334 -9.26 11.69 27.10
N PHE A 335 -8.54 10.77 26.47
CA PHE A 335 -9.10 9.84 25.48
C PHE A 335 -9.80 8.67 26.17
N SER A 336 -10.97 8.92 26.76
CA SER A 336 -11.77 7.88 27.44
C SER A 336 -12.15 6.76 26.46
N THR A 337 -12.12 5.50 26.91
CA THR A 337 -12.63 4.37 26.12
C THR A 337 -14.13 4.15 26.32
N ASP A 338 -14.74 4.82 27.31
CA ASP A 338 -16.16 4.71 27.64
C ASP A 338 -17.04 5.46 26.62
N ALA A 339 -18.07 4.79 26.10
CA ALA A 339 -19.02 5.40 25.15
C ALA A 339 -19.98 6.40 25.81
N ASP A 340 -20.19 6.28 27.12
CA ASP A 340 -21.08 7.16 27.89
C ASP A 340 -20.38 8.47 28.28
N ASP A 341 -19.05 8.49 28.28
CA ASP A 341 -18.25 9.69 28.45
C ASP A 341 -18.29 10.53 27.16
N PRO A 342 -18.69 11.82 27.20
CA PRO A 342 -18.60 12.73 26.06
C PRO A 342 -17.21 12.76 25.41
N VAL A 343 -16.12 12.61 26.18
CA VAL A 343 -14.75 12.55 25.65
C VAL A 343 -14.32 11.15 25.15
N GLY A 344 -15.21 10.15 25.20
CA GLY A 344 -14.99 8.82 24.58
C GLY A 344 -15.80 8.59 23.30
N ARG A 345 -16.50 9.63 22.82
CA ARG A 345 -17.27 9.61 21.55
C ARG A 345 -16.47 10.12 20.34
N GLY A 346 -15.21 10.49 20.53
CA GLY A 346 -14.36 11.02 19.47
C GLY A 346 -13.92 9.95 18.48
N PRO A 347 -13.31 10.36 17.34
CA PRO A 347 -12.85 9.45 16.29
C PRO A 347 -11.94 8.32 16.80
N THR A 348 -10.95 8.67 17.63
CA THR A 348 -9.97 7.73 18.19
C THR A 348 -10.62 6.64 19.05
N ALA A 349 -11.40 7.03 20.07
CA ALA A 349 -12.04 6.10 20.98
C ALA A 349 -13.09 5.22 20.26
N THR A 350 -13.81 5.81 19.30
CA THR A 350 -14.77 5.08 18.47
C THR A 350 -14.09 4.04 17.59
N ALA A 351 -12.96 4.38 16.96
CA ALA A 351 -12.20 3.44 16.13
C ALA A 351 -11.68 2.25 16.94
N TYR A 352 -11.20 2.50 18.16
CA TYR A 352 -10.78 1.45 19.10
C TYR A 352 -11.96 0.53 19.49
N ARG A 353 -13.03 1.11 20.05
CA ARG A 353 -14.17 0.37 20.61
C ARG A 353 -14.92 -0.44 19.55
N GLU A 354 -15.13 0.14 18.38
CA GLU A 354 -15.86 -0.52 17.29
C GLU A 354 -14.95 -1.35 16.40
N ASN A 355 -13.64 -1.35 16.65
CA ASN A 355 -12.63 -2.08 15.90
C ASN A 355 -12.71 -1.85 14.37
N ARG A 356 -13.01 -0.62 13.97
CA ARG A 356 -13.14 -0.21 12.57
C ARG A 356 -12.54 1.18 12.36
N VAL A 357 -12.25 1.51 11.11
CA VAL A 357 -11.78 2.85 10.78
C VAL A 357 -12.87 3.88 11.00
N HIS A 358 -12.45 5.02 11.54
CA HIS A 358 -13.30 6.19 11.71
C HIS A 358 -12.67 7.38 10.99
N VAL A 359 -13.43 7.99 10.09
CA VAL A 359 -13.02 9.16 9.29
C VAL A 359 -13.91 10.33 9.67
N CYS A 360 -13.30 11.45 10.01
CA CYS A 360 -13.96 12.73 10.19
C CYS A 360 -13.38 13.70 9.16
N ASP A 361 -14.08 13.86 8.03
CA ASP A 361 -13.60 14.65 6.88
C ASP A 361 -14.03 16.13 6.92
N ASP A 362 -14.90 16.48 7.88
CA ASP A 362 -15.30 17.85 8.20
C ASP A 362 -15.34 18.06 9.72
N PHE A 363 -14.17 18.33 10.29
CA PHE A 363 -13.98 18.48 11.73
C PHE A 363 -14.74 19.69 12.32
N LEU A 364 -15.06 20.69 11.50
CA LEU A 364 -15.74 21.91 11.96
C LEU A 364 -17.23 21.64 12.19
N ASN A 365 -17.84 20.78 11.39
CA ASN A 365 -19.29 20.54 11.43
C ASN A 365 -19.69 19.20 12.06
N ASP A 366 -18.75 18.30 12.32
CA ASP A 366 -19.05 16.98 12.89
C ASP A 366 -19.50 17.10 14.38
N PRO A 367 -20.68 16.56 14.75
CA PRO A 367 -21.16 16.53 16.14
C PRO A 367 -20.30 15.68 17.07
N ALA A 368 -19.69 14.59 16.55
CA ALA A 368 -18.89 13.66 17.33
C ALA A 368 -17.58 14.28 17.81
N VAL A 369 -17.16 15.41 17.25
CA VAL A 369 -15.95 16.14 17.68
C VAL A 369 -16.27 17.41 18.48
N ALA A 370 -17.53 17.65 18.84
CA ALA A 370 -17.95 18.87 19.54
C ALA A 370 -17.16 19.17 20.83
N PRO A 371 -16.84 18.20 21.72
CA PRO A 371 -15.99 18.45 22.90
C PRO A 371 -14.57 18.92 22.59
N TRP A 372 -14.06 18.64 21.37
CA TRP A 372 -12.69 18.95 20.96
C TRP A 372 -12.60 20.07 19.93
N ARG A 373 -13.74 20.53 19.40
CA ARG A 373 -13.82 21.45 18.25
C ARG A 373 -13.02 22.73 18.45
N GLU A 374 -13.19 23.42 19.59
CA GLU A 374 -12.47 24.67 19.87
C GLU A 374 -10.94 24.47 19.98
N ARG A 375 -10.51 23.41 20.66
CA ARG A 375 -9.08 23.08 20.85
C ARG A 375 -8.41 22.68 19.54
N VAL A 376 -9.12 21.91 18.71
CA VAL A 376 -8.60 21.35 17.45
C VAL A 376 -8.65 22.38 16.31
N ALA A 377 -9.69 23.24 16.26
CA ALA A 377 -9.78 24.31 15.28
C ALA A 377 -8.63 25.31 15.40
N ALA A 378 -8.17 25.60 16.62
CA ALA A 378 -7.00 26.45 16.86
C ALA A 378 -5.70 25.91 16.24
N CYS A 379 -5.60 24.59 16.06
CA CYS A 379 -4.45 23.91 15.48
C CYS A 379 -4.52 23.82 13.93
N GLY A 380 -5.64 24.24 13.33
CA GLY A 380 -5.85 24.21 11.89
C GLY A 380 -5.99 22.80 11.29
N PHE A 381 -6.50 21.84 12.07
CA PHE A 381 -6.90 20.52 11.55
C PHE A 381 -8.31 20.60 10.99
N LEU A 382 -8.50 20.11 9.77
CA LEU A 382 -9.79 20.14 9.05
C LEU A 382 -10.39 18.75 8.85
N ALA A 383 -9.55 17.70 8.87
CA ALA A 383 -9.97 16.32 8.74
C ALA A 383 -9.07 15.40 9.59
N SER A 384 -9.60 14.26 10.01
CA SER A 384 -8.85 13.24 10.76
C SER A 384 -9.30 11.83 10.41
N VAL A 385 -8.38 10.88 10.56
CA VAL A 385 -8.66 9.45 10.47
C VAL A 385 -8.06 8.75 11.67
N SER A 386 -8.82 7.81 12.24
CA SER A 386 -8.39 6.94 13.33
C SER A 386 -8.54 5.49 12.91
N LEU A 387 -7.44 4.75 12.98
CA LEU A 387 -7.28 3.40 12.47
C LEU A 387 -6.95 2.47 13.65
N PRO A 388 -7.71 1.41 13.90
CA PRO A 388 -7.41 0.48 14.99
C PRO A 388 -6.13 -0.31 14.70
N ILE A 389 -5.24 -0.38 15.68
CA ILE A 389 -4.08 -1.29 15.68
C ILE A 389 -4.51 -2.54 16.43
N ARG A 390 -4.30 -3.71 15.81
CA ARG A 390 -4.75 -4.99 16.33
C ARG A 390 -3.60 -5.88 16.73
N GLN A 391 -3.86 -6.73 17.72
CA GLN A 391 -3.00 -7.85 18.09
C GLN A 391 -3.88 -9.07 18.34
N GLY A 392 -3.62 -10.18 17.64
CA GLY A 392 -4.48 -11.36 17.63
C GLY A 392 -5.92 -11.05 17.21
N GLY A 393 -6.11 -10.05 16.33
CA GLY A 393 -7.42 -9.58 15.87
C GLY A 393 -8.18 -8.65 16.84
N LYS A 394 -7.70 -8.47 18.07
CA LYS A 394 -8.29 -7.56 19.06
C LYS A 394 -7.66 -6.16 18.94
N PRO A 395 -8.44 -5.07 19.01
CA PRO A 395 -7.87 -3.73 19.02
C PRO A 395 -7.09 -3.53 20.33
N ILE A 396 -5.84 -3.07 20.22
CA ILE A 396 -4.97 -2.72 21.37
C ILE A 396 -4.66 -1.23 21.44
N GLY A 397 -5.09 -0.48 20.42
CA GLY A 397 -4.77 0.92 20.26
C GLY A 397 -5.24 1.47 18.92
N THR A 398 -4.80 2.69 18.60
CA THR A 398 -5.11 3.33 17.32
C THR A 398 -3.93 4.12 16.77
N LEU A 399 -3.83 4.20 15.45
CA LEU A 399 -3.09 5.22 14.73
C LEU A 399 -4.08 6.33 14.33
N SER A 400 -3.85 7.55 14.79
CA SER A 400 -4.67 8.72 14.44
C SER A 400 -3.85 9.74 13.67
N ALA A 401 -4.35 10.21 12.52
CA ALA A 401 -3.69 11.19 11.66
C ALA A 401 -4.62 12.36 11.31
N TYR A 402 -4.07 13.56 11.23
CA TYR A 402 -4.82 14.81 11.06
C TYR A 402 -4.31 15.59 9.85
N SER A 403 -5.24 15.99 8.98
CA SER A 403 -4.99 16.78 7.79
C SER A 403 -5.37 18.24 7.98
N GLY A 404 -4.61 19.13 7.37
CA GLY A 404 -4.96 20.54 7.23
C GLY A 404 -5.78 20.86 5.98
N GLU A 405 -6.08 19.86 5.16
CA GLU A 405 -6.91 19.98 3.96
C GLU A 405 -8.28 19.37 4.24
N GLN A 406 -9.36 20.06 3.85
CA GLN A 406 -10.71 19.50 3.82
C GLN A 406 -10.84 18.51 2.65
N SER A 407 -11.65 17.46 2.79
CA SER A 407 -11.79 16.41 1.77
C SER A 407 -10.45 15.76 1.41
N ALA A 408 -9.59 15.62 2.42
CA ALA A 408 -8.31 14.96 2.29
C ALA A 408 -8.44 13.44 2.24
N LEU A 409 -9.46 12.91 2.92
CA LEU A 409 -9.61 11.50 3.23
C LEU A 409 -10.66 10.86 2.32
N ASP A 410 -10.37 10.84 1.02
CA ASP A 410 -11.19 10.10 0.07
C ASP A 410 -11.07 8.58 0.29
N GLN A 411 -11.94 7.80 -0.36
CA GLN A 411 -12.00 6.36 -0.17
C GLN A 411 -10.67 5.65 -0.47
N GLU A 412 -9.94 6.10 -1.48
CA GLU A 412 -8.64 5.52 -1.85
C GLU A 412 -7.55 5.85 -0.83
N ALA A 413 -7.51 7.08 -0.31
CA ALA A 413 -6.60 7.48 0.75
C ALA A 413 -6.85 6.69 2.05
N VAL A 414 -8.13 6.49 2.41
CA VAL A 414 -8.51 5.70 3.60
C VAL A 414 -8.06 4.25 3.46
N LEU A 415 -8.26 3.62 2.30
CA LEU A 415 -7.81 2.24 2.04
C LEU A 415 -6.28 2.10 2.16
N LEU A 416 -5.51 3.10 1.74
CA LEU A 416 -4.06 3.10 1.89
C LEU A 416 -3.65 3.20 3.36
N LEU A 417 -4.30 4.06 4.13
CA LEU A 417 -4.06 4.21 5.56
C LEU A 417 -4.50 2.97 6.36
N GLU A 418 -5.57 2.31 5.93
CA GLU A 418 -5.98 0.99 6.44
C GLU A 418 -4.88 -0.05 6.25
N ARG A 419 -4.33 -0.17 5.04
CA ARG A 419 -3.19 -1.08 4.78
C ARG A 419 -1.98 -0.76 5.66
N MET A 420 -1.73 0.52 5.95
CA MET A 420 -0.68 0.91 6.88
C MET A 420 -0.96 0.38 8.30
N ALA A 421 -2.17 0.56 8.81
CA ALA A 421 -2.58 0.04 10.12
C ALA A 421 -2.57 -1.50 10.18
N GLU A 422 -2.91 -2.18 9.08
CA GLU A 422 -2.77 -3.63 8.95
C GLU A 422 -1.31 -4.08 9.04
N ASN A 423 -0.38 -3.40 8.36
CA ASN A 423 1.04 -3.71 8.44
C ASN A 423 1.60 -3.52 9.85
N ILE A 424 1.15 -2.48 10.56
CA ILE A 424 1.50 -2.25 11.97
C ILE A 424 0.93 -3.36 12.84
N SER A 425 -0.33 -3.75 12.63
CA SER A 425 -0.97 -4.85 13.37
C SER A 425 -0.22 -6.17 13.17
N PHE A 426 0.19 -6.46 11.94
CA PHE A 426 1.01 -7.64 11.63
C PHE A 426 2.36 -7.61 12.36
N ALA A 427 3.04 -6.47 12.38
CA ALA A 427 4.30 -6.34 13.12
C ALA A 427 4.11 -6.48 14.64
N MET A 428 2.99 -6.01 15.19
CA MET A 428 2.64 -6.22 16.61
C MET A 428 2.44 -7.70 16.95
N ASP A 429 1.82 -8.47 16.06
CA ASP A 429 1.71 -9.94 16.21
C ASP A 429 3.08 -10.61 16.15
N GLN A 430 3.97 -10.14 15.28
CA GLN A 430 5.33 -10.66 15.18
C GLN A 430 6.15 -10.38 16.44
N PHE A 431 6.11 -9.15 16.97
CA PHE A 431 6.80 -8.80 18.23
C PHE A 431 6.33 -9.67 19.40
N GLU A 432 5.03 -9.93 19.51
CA GLU A 432 4.49 -10.78 20.56
C GLU A 432 4.90 -12.24 20.39
N SER A 433 4.88 -12.76 19.16
CA SER A 433 5.34 -14.12 18.87
C SER A 433 6.83 -14.30 19.21
N GLU A 434 7.67 -13.32 18.87
CA GLU A 434 9.08 -13.34 19.21
C GLU A 434 9.30 -13.30 20.73
N ARG A 435 8.56 -12.44 21.45
CA ARG A 435 8.61 -12.36 22.91
C ARG A 435 8.22 -13.69 23.56
N GLN A 436 7.13 -14.32 23.12
CA GLN A 436 6.69 -15.63 23.59
C GLN A 436 7.71 -16.73 23.30
N ARG A 437 8.33 -16.71 22.11
CA ARG A 437 9.39 -17.66 21.73
C ARG A 437 10.61 -17.51 22.64
N HIS A 438 11.04 -16.29 22.93
CA HIS A 438 12.15 -16.02 23.84
C HIS A 438 11.86 -16.51 25.26
N ALA A 439 10.68 -16.19 25.80
CA ALA A 439 10.26 -16.66 27.13
C ALA A 439 10.22 -18.20 27.22
N LEU A 440 9.72 -18.89 26.19
CA LEU A 440 9.70 -20.35 26.14
C LEU A 440 11.11 -20.96 26.11
N LEU A 441 12.04 -20.35 25.38
CA LEU A 441 13.44 -20.81 25.33
C LEU A 441 14.14 -20.64 26.68
N GLU A 442 13.92 -19.51 27.36
CA GLU A 442 14.43 -19.28 28.72
C GLU A 442 13.86 -20.29 29.71
N GLN A 443 12.55 -20.55 29.65
CA GLN A 443 11.91 -21.56 30.49
C GLN A 443 12.50 -22.96 30.23
N ARG A 444 12.67 -23.36 28.96
CA ARG A 444 13.29 -24.66 28.61
C ARG A 444 14.72 -24.78 29.11
N ALA A 445 15.50 -23.68 29.06
CA ALA A 445 16.86 -23.67 29.58
C ALA A 445 16.86 -23.86 31.11
N ALA A 446 15.95 -23.19 31.82
CA ALA A 446 15.79 -23.36 33.27
C ALA A 446 15.39 -24.79 33.65
N ASP A 447 14.41 -25.37 32.93
CA ASP A 447 13.95 -26.75 33.15
C ASP A 447 15.07 -27.77 32.91
N ALA A 448 15.90 -27.58 31.87
CA ALA A 448 17.02 -28.46 31.56
C ALA A 448 18.11 -28.42 32.66
N LEU A 449 18.41 -27.24 33.20
CA LEU A 449 19.33 -27.08 34.33
C LEU A 449 18.77 -27.77 35.58
N HIS A 450 17.49 -27.57 35.86
CA HIS A 450 16.83 -28.19 37.01
C HIS A 450 16.82 -29.72 36.92
N MET A 451 16.56 -30.29 35.73
CA MET A 451 16.60 -31.73 35.49
C MET A 451 18.01 -32.32 35.72
N THR A 452 19.04 -31.60 35.28
CA THR A 452 20.44 -32.01 35.48
C THR A 452 20.80 -32.02 36.98
N GLU A 453 20.35 -31.02 37.74
CA GLU A 453 20.55 -30.96 39.18
C GLU A 453 19.83 -32.09 39.92
N LEU A 454 18.55 -32.32 39.61
CA LEU A 454 17.76 -33.40 40.20
C LEU A 454 18.41 -34.76 39.93
N SER A 455 18.87 -35.00 38.70
CA SER A 455 19.54 -36.25 38.32
C SER A 455 20.79 -36.49 39.15
N ARG A 456 21.64 -35.46 39.35
CA ARG A 456 22.82 -35.54 40.22
C ARG A 456 22.47 -35.86 41.66
N ARG A 457 21.41 -35.25 42.21
CA ARG A 457 20.96 -35.51 43.59
C ARG A 457 20.47 -36.95 43.77
N VAL A 458 19.70 -37.48 42.83
CA VAL A 458 19.21 -38.87 42.89
C VAL A 458 20.38 -39.85 42.92
N VAL A 459 21.37 -39.67 42.05
CA VAL A 459 22.57 -40.53 42.02
C VAL A 459 23.34 -40.47 43.35
N ALA A 460 23.53 -39.26 43.90
CA ALA A 460 24.21 -39.08 45.18
C ALA A 460 23.47 -39.77 46.35
N VAL A 461 22.15 -39.67 46.41
CA VAL A 461 21.32 -40.33 47.44
C VAL A 461 21.41 -41.86 47.32
N GLN A 462 21.30 -42.41 46.10
CA GLN A 462 21.42 -43.85 45.88
C GLN A 462 22.77 -44.41 46.29
N GLU A 463 23.86 -43.70 45.99
CA GLU A 463 25.19 -44.14 46.38
C GLU A 463 25.36 -44.08 47.91
N GLN A 464 24.81 -43.07 48.57
CA GLN A 464 24.82 -42.95 50.03
C GLN A 464 24.03 -44.08 50.72
N GLU A 465 22.83 -44.44 50.23
CA GLU A 465 22.06 -45.56 50.76
C GLU A 465 22.83 -46.88 50.65
N ARG A 466 23.52 -47.11 49.52
CA ARG A 466 24.36 -48.31 49.32
C ARG A 466 25.51 -48.37 50.32
N ARG A 467 26.16 -47.24 50.59
CA ARG A 467 27.22 -47.14 51.62
C ARG A 467 26.68 -47.54 52.99
N GLN A 468 25.54 -46.98 53.37
CA GLN A 468 24.92 -47.22 54.66
C GLN A 468 24.51 -48.70 54.82
N LEU A 469 23.83 -49.28 53.82
CA LEU A 469 23.41 -50.69 53.86
C LEU A 469 24.60 -51.65 53.96
N SER A 470 25.67 -51.42 53.19
CA SER A 470 26.87 -52.28 53.26
C SER A 470 27.54 -52.21 54.64
N SER A 471 27.67 -51.00 55.20
CA SER A 471 28.24 -50.81 56.54
C SER A 471 27.38 -51.49 57.61
N GLU A 472 26.05 -51.32 57.60
CA GLU A 472 25.16 -51.93 58.59
C GLU A 472 25.21 -53.47 58.55
N LEU A 473 25.22 -54.06 57.36
CA LEU A 473 25.34 -55.51 57.18
C LEU A 473 26.71 -56.05 57.63
N HIS A 474 27.78 -55.31 57.35
CA HIS A 474 29.13 -55.67 57.75
C HIS A 474 29.34 -55.53 59.26
N ASP A 475 28.87 -54.45 59.88
CA ASP A 475 29.23 -54.12 61.27
C ASP A 475 28.31 -54.79 62.30
N ARG A 476 27.05 -55.08 61.94
CA ARG A 476 26.11 -55.74 62.86
C ARG A 476 25.90 -57.20 62.53
N THR A 477 25.64 -57.55 61.27
CA THR A 477 25.16 -58.90 60.92
C THR A 477 26.29 -59.91 60.83
N SER A 478 27.40 -59.54 60.18
CA SER A 478 28.55 -60.45 59.99
C SER A 478 29.21 -60.90 61.30
N PRO A 479 29.45 -60.04 62.31
CA PRO A 479 30.02 -60.45 63.59
C PRO A 479 29.05 -61.29 64.41
N THR A 480 27.75 -60.96 64.40
CA THR A 480 26.73 -61.75 65.11
C THR A 480 26.65 -63.17 64.58
N LEU A 481 26.60 -63.37 63.26
CA LEU A 481 26.59 -64.71 62.68
C LEU A 481 27.90 -65.47 62.95
N SER A 482 29.04 -64.78 62.90
CA SER A 482 30.34 -65.37 63.24
C SER A 482 30.38 -65.84 64.70
N ALA A 483 29.80 -65.08 65.63
CA ALA A 483 29.69 -65.47 67.03
C ALA A 483 28.78 -66.69 67.22
N VAL A 484 27.65 -66.77 66.50
CA VAL A 484 26.77 -67.95 66.52
C VAL A 484 27.50 -69.17 65.95
N ALA A 485 28.25 -69.02 64.85
CA ALA A 485 29.06 -70.09 64.28
C ALA A 485 30.13 -70.60 65.25
N LEU A 486 30.81 -69.70 65.97
CA LEU A 486 31.78 -70.06 67.03
C LEU A 486 31.12 -70.82 68.18
N ASN A 487 29.95 -70.36 68.66
CA ASN A 487 29.21 -71.04 69.73
C ASN A 487 28.80 -72.46 69.33
N LEU A 488 28.27 -72.65 68.11
CA LEU A 488 27.97 -73.99 67.60
C LEU A 488 29.23 -74.84 67.42
N GLY A 489 30.35 -74.21 67.06
CA GLY A 489 31.66 -74.84 67.00
C GLY A 489 32.11 -75.40 68.35
N MET A 490 31.99 -74.61 69.42
CA MET A 490 32.33 -74.99 70.80
C MET A 490 31.39 -76.09 71.32
N ILE A 491 30.08 -75.95 71.09
CA ILE A 491 29.11 -76.99 71.48
C ILE A 491 29.43 -78.32 70.79
N ALA A 492 29.81 -78.27 69.50
CA ALA A 492 30.20 -79.46 68.75
C ALA A 492 31.51 -80.09 69.27
N SER A 493 32.46 -79.30 69.79
CA SER A 493 33.71 -79.84 70.36
C SER A 493 33.56 -80.40 71.77
N ASP A 494 32.61 -79.88 72.56
CA ASP A 494 32.39 -80.27 73.95
C ASP A 494 31.46 -81.48 74.11
N LEU A 495 30.84 -81.96 73.02
CA LEU A 495 29.96 -83.12 73.01
C LEU A 495 30.76 -84.43 73.15
N GLU A 496 30.40 -85.25 74.14
CA GLU A 496 30.98 -86.59 74.31
C GLU A 496 30.71 -87.50 73.08
N PRO A 497 31.61 -88.42 72.72
CA PRO A 497 31.43 -89.35 71.59
C PRO A 497 30.19 -90.25 71.67
N SER A 498 29.56 -90.35 72.84
CA SER A 498 28.31 -91.09 73.11
C SER A 498 27.03 -90.29 72.82
N ALA A 499 27.13 -88.98 72.52
CA ALA A 499 25.99 -88.20 72.06
C ALA A 499 25.54 -88.70 70.68
N GLY A 500 24.28 -89.11 70.57
CA GLY A 500 23.77 -89.84 69.39
C GLY A 500 24.01 -89.15 68.05
N GLU A 501 24.22 -89.95 67.00
CA GLU A 501 24.55 -89.52 65.63
C GLU A 501 23.60 -88.44 65.06
N ASP A 502 22.31 -88.46 65.41
CA ASP A 502 21.32 -87.46 64.96
C ASP A 502 21.64 -86.04 65.47
N LEU A 503 22.12 -85.90 66.71
CA LEU A 503 22.45 -84.58 67.28
C LEU A 503 23.73 -84.00 66.65
N GLN A 504 24.73 -84.85 66.41
CA GLN A 504 25.96 -84.44 65.72
C GLN A 504 25.67 -84.03 64.26
N SER A 505 24.83 -84.78 63.55
CA SER A 505 24.41 -84.43 62.17
C SER A 505 23.70 -83.08 62.13
N ARG A 506 22.73 -82.84 63.01
CA ARG A 506 21.99 -81.55 63.05
C ARG A 506 22.89 -80.35 63.38
N LEU A 507 23.89 -80.53 64.23
CA LEU A 507 24.89 -79.49 64.53
C LEU A 507 25.80 -79.22 63.32
N ALA A 508 26.23 -80.27 62.63
CA ALA A 508 27.00 -80.14 61.39
C ALA A 508 26.19 -79.41 60.30
N ASP A 509 24.93 -79.78 60.11
CA ASP A 509 24.02 -79.12 59.15
C ASP A 509 23.80 -77.65 59.52
N SER A 510 23.53 -77.35 60.80
CA SER A 510 23.35 -75.97 61.27
C SER A 510 24.59 -75.11 61.09
N ARG A 511 25.78 -75.69 61.29
CA ARG A 511 27.07 -75.01 61.02
C ARG A 511 27.28 -74.78 59.52
N GLY A 512 26.91 -75.74 58.67
CA GLY A 512 26.93 -75.61 57.21
C GLY A 512 26.07 -74.43 56.77
N LEU A 513 24.79 -74.41 57.17
CA LEU A 513 23.85 -73.34 56.86
C LEU A 513 24.32 -71.95 57.34
N LEU A 514 24.95 -71.86 58.52
CA LEU A 514 25.53 -70.61 59.02
C LEU A 514 26.76 -70.17 58.23
N THR A 515 27.59 -71.12 57.81
CA THR A 515 28.75 -70.83 56.96
C THR A 515 28.29 -70.27 55.62
N ASP A 516 27.27 -70.88 55.03
CA ASP A 516 26.65 -70.43 53.78
C ASP A 516 25.99 -69.06 53.94
N ALA A 517 25.30 -68.81 55.06
CA ALA A 517 24.70 -67.50 55.35
C ALA A 517 25.75 -66.40 55.53
N ILE A 518 26.87 -66.69 56.21
CA ILE A 518 27.98 -65.73 56.36
C ILE A 518 28.62 -65.44 55.00
N ALA A 519 28.84 -66.46 54.17
CA ALA A 519 29.35 -66.28 52.81
C ALA A 519 28.39 -65.44 51.97
N GLY A 520 27.10 -65.75 51.98
CA GLY A 520 26.07 -65.01 51.25
C GLY A 520 25.95 -63.54 51.68
N ILE A 521 26.06 -63.23 52.98
CA ILE A 521 26.07 -61.83 53.45
C ILE A 521 27.33 -61.10 53.00
N ARG A 522 28.50 -61.75 53.03
CA ARG A 522 29.74 -61.15 52.51
C ARG A 522 29.63 -60.86 51.02
N ASP A 523 29.00 -61.75 50.26
CA ASP A 523 28.75 -61.57 48.83
C ASP A 523 27.81 -60.37 48.58
N VAL A 524 26.72 -60.27 49.34
CA VAL A 524 25.79 -59.12 49.26
C VAL A 524 26.50 -57.81 49.62
N CYS A 525 27.33 -57.79 50.67
CA CYS A 525 28.13 -56.61 51.02
C CYS A 525 29.12 -56.23 49.91
N ALA A 526 29.79 -57.21 49.29
CA ALA A 526 30.71 -56.98 48.17
C ALA A 526 29.98 -56.45 46.92
N GLU A 527 28.75 -56.89 46.68
CA GLU A 527 27.89 -56.39 45.60
C GLU A 527 27.29 -55.00 45.90
N LEU A 528 27.04 -54.66 47.17
CA LEU A 528 26.53 -53.35 47.60
C LEU A 528 27.62 -52.27 47.70
N ARG A 529 28.76 -52.58 48.31
CA ARG A 529 30.00 -51.78 48.27
C ARG A 529 31.05 -52.53 49.09
N PRO A 530 32.16 -53.00 48.50
CA PRO A 530 33.18 -53.70 49.25
C PRO A 530 33.77 -52.78 50.32
N VAL A 531 33.76 -53.23 51.57
CA VAL A 531 34.35 -52.47 52.69
C VAL A 531 35.86 -52.25 52.47
N THR A 532 36.51 -53.16 51.73
CA THR A 532 37.91 -53.03 51.26
C THR A 532 38.15 -51.74 50.48
N LEU A 533 37.15 -51.23 49.76
CA LEU A 533 37.25 -49.97 49.02
C LEU A 533 37.42 -48.78 49.97
N ASP A 534 36.76 -48.81 51.14
CA ASP A 534 36.81 -47.71 52.10
C ASP A 534 38.17 -47.63 52.82
N TYR A 535 38.69 -48.76 53.33
CA TYR A 535 39.93 -48.76 54.11
C TYR A 535 41.20 -49.02 53.29
N ALA A 536 41.15 -49.80 52.21
CA ALA A 536 42.33 -50.20 51.42
C ALA A 536 42.38 -49.60 50.00
N GLY A 537 41.35 -48.84 49.60
CA GLY A 537 41.30 -48.14 48.32
C GLY A 537 40.99 -49.03 47.11
N LEU A 538 40.90 -48.39 45.94
CA LEU A 538 40.47 -49.03 44.70
C LEU A 538 41.33 -50.23 44.26
N PRO A 539 42.68 -50.16 44.22
CA PRO A 539 43.49 -51.27 43.72
C PRO A 539 43.28 -52.58 44.49
N ARG A 540 43.24 -52.50 45.82
CA ARG A 540 43.04 -53.67 46.70
C ARG A 540 41.62 -54.21 46.62
N ALA A 541 40.62 -53.33 46.51
CA ALA A 541 39.23 -53.74 46.30
C ALA A 541 39.05 -54.48 44.96
N LEU A 542 39.70 -54.02 43.88
CA LEU A 542 39.67 -54.67 42.58
C LEU A 542 40.31 -56.06 42.61
N GLN A 543 41.48 -56.20 43.24
CA GLN A 543 42.15 -57.49 43.42
C GLN A 543 41.25 -58.50 44.15
N GLY A 544 40.70 -58.12 45.30
CA GLY A 544 39.83 -59.00 46.07
C GLY A 544 38.54 -59.38 45.32
N TYR A 545 37.94 -58.43 44.60
CA TYR A 545 36.76 -58.72 43.78
C TYR A 545 37.08 -59.64 42.60
N ALA A 546 38.22 -59.45 41.93
CA ALA A 546 38.66 -60.28 40.81
C ALA A 546 38.91 -61.73 41.22
N GLU A 547 39.53 -61.97 42.38
CA GLU A 547 39.74 -63.30 42.95
C GLU A 547 38.41 -64.03 43.20
N GLN A 548 37.48 -63.36 43.88
CA GLN A 548 36.15 -63.91 44.16
C GLN A 548 35.36 -64.17 42.87
N PHE A 549 35.42 -63.24 41.92
CA PHE A 549 34.76 -63.37 40.63
C PHE A 549 35.30 -64.56 39.83
N SER A 550 36.63 -64.75 39.83
CA SER A 550 37.28 -65.87 39.15
C SER A 550 36.88 -67.22 39.76
N LEU A 551 36.83 -67.30 41.10
CA LEU A 551 36.36 -68.51 41.81
C LEU A 551 34.91 -68.85 41.49
N ARG A 552 34.04 -67.84 41.35
CA ARG A 552 32.60 -68.02 41.11
C ARG A 552 32.26 -68.36 39.66
N THR A 553 32.97 -67.77 38.69
CA THR A 553 32.61 -67.85 37.27
C THR A 553 33.53 -68.76 36.45
N GLY A 554 34.72 -69.08 36.96
CA GLY A 554 35.74 -69.83 36.23
C GLY A 554 36.50 -69.00 35.16
N ILE A 555 36.19 -67.71 35.01
CA ILE A 555 36.90 -66.80 34.10
C ILE A 555 38.14 -66.24 34.81
N ALA A 556 39.32 -66.34 34.20
CA ALA A 556 40.53 -65.81 34.80
C ALA A 556 40.54 -64.27 34.75
N VAL A 557 40.53 -63.59 35.90
CA VAL A 557 40.62 -62.12 35.98
C VAL A 557 41.97 -61.70 36.54
N GLU A 558 42.75 -60.98 35.75
CA GLU A 558 44.03 -60.40 36.17
C GLU A 558 43.88 -58.90 36.43
N VAL A 559 44.38 -58.43 37.57
CA VAL A 559 44.36 -57.01 37.94
C VAL A 559 45.78 -56.47 38.01
N SER A 560 46.11 -55.51 37.15
CA SER A 560 47.39 -54.80 37.14
C SER A 560 47.21 -53.36 37.64
N CYS A 561 48.09 -52.91 38.53
CA CYS A 561 48.09 -51.54 39.03
C CYS A 561 49.53 -51.06 39.22
N ALA A 562 49.86 -49.90 38.64
CA ALA A 562 51.21 -49.35 38.70
C ALA A 562 51.56 -48.77 40.09
N ASP A 563 50.56 -48.30 40.85
CA ASP A 563 50.72 -47.74 42.19
C ASP A 563 49.59 -48.21 43.13
N PRO A 564 49.76 -49.35 43.82
CA PRO A 564 48.70 -49.97 44.63
C PRO A 564 48.24 -49.17 45.85
N ASP A 565 49.03 -48.19 46.30
CA ASP A 565 48.76 -47.43 47.52
C ASP A 565 48.14 -46.05 47.24
N ARG A 566 48.04 -45.65 45.96
CA ARG A 566 47.44 -44.36 45.56
C ARG A 566 45.94 -44.33 45.79
N ARG A 567 45.48 -43.33 46.55
CA ARG A 567 44.05 -43.04 46.79
C ARG A 567 43.50 -42.04 45.79
N LEU A 568 42.27 -42.28 45.33
CA LEU A 568 41.47 -41.31 44.59
C LEU A 568 40.39 -40.74 45.51
N ALA A 569 39.66 -39.72 45.04
CA ALA A 569 38.49 -39.25 45.79
C ALA A 569 37.50 -40.41 45.99
N ALA A 570 36.91 -40.54 47.18
CA ALA A 570 36.08 -41.70 47.54
C ALA A 570 34.92 -41.96 46.56
N ASP A 571 34.34 -40.90 46.00
CA ASP A 571 33.29 -40.99 44.98
C ASP A 571 33.83 -41.48 43.63
N THR A 572 35.06 -41.11 43.27
CA THR A 572 35.78 -41.62 42.10
C THR A 572 36.14 -43.09 42.26
N GLU A 573 36.67 -43.49 43.43
CA GLU A 573 36.95 -44.90 43.74
C GLU A 573 35.67 -45.75 43.64
N SER A 574 34.55 -45.26 44.20
CA SER A 574 33.24 -45.92 44.11
C SER A 574 32.76 -46.07 42.67
N SER A 575 32.82 -44.99 41.89
CA SER A 575 32.34 -44.98 40.51
C SER A 575 33.17 -45.90 39.60
N LEU A 576 34.50 -45.86 39.71
CA LEU A 576 35.40 -46.74 38.96
C LEU A 576 35.22 -48.20 39.33
N PHE A 577 35.11 -48.50 40.63
CA PHE A 577 34.85 -49.87 41.10
C PHE A 577 33.54 -50.43 40.51
N ARG A 578 32.49 -49.60 40.45
CA ARG A 578 31.20 -49.97 39.86
C ARG A 578 31.27 -50.21 38.36
N VAL A 579 32.08 -49.43 37.63
CA VAL A 579 32.35 -49.70 36.22
C VAL A 579 32.99 -51.07 36.05
N VAL A 580 33.97 -51.44 36.89
CA VAL A 580 34.58 -52.79 36.83
C VAL A 580 33.56 -53.88 37.14
N GLN A 581 32.76 -53.74 38.19
CA GLN A 581 31.76 -54.75 38.54
C GLN A 581 30.76 -55.00 37.40
N GLU A 582 30.25 -53.93 36.79
CA GLU A 582 29.32 -54.01 35.68
C GLU A 582 30.00 -54.59 34.43
N ALA A 583 31.24 -54.20 34.14
CA ALA A 583 32.02 -54.74 33.02
C ALA A 583 32.27 -56.25 33.17
N LEU A 584 32.72 -56.71 34.35
CA LEU A 584 32.94 -58.13 34.64
C LEU A 584 31.62 -58.92 34.56
N THR A 585 30.54 -58.37 35.11
CA THR A 585 29.20 -59.00 35.03
C THR A 585 28.74 -59.15 33.58
N ASN A 586 28.96 -58.13 32.75
CA ASN A 586 28.65 -58.18 31.32
C ASN A 586 29.52 -59.22 30.60
N CYS A 587 30.80 -59.34 30.95
CA CYS A 587 31.67 -60.39 30.41
C CYS A 587 31.13 -61.79 30.72
N ALA A 588 30.82 -62.08 31.99
CA ALA A 588 30.28 -63.39 32.38
C ALA A 588 28.96 -63.74 31.70
N LYS A 589 28.11 -62.74 31.41
CA LYS A 589 26.81 -62.96 30.76
C LYS A 589 26.88 -63.05 29.24
N HIS A 590 27.82 -62.33 28.60
CA HIS A 590 27.72 -62.04 27.18
C HIS A 590 28.97 -62.32 26.35
N SER A 591 30.18 -62.33 26.94
CA SER A 591 31.41 -62.33 26.11
C SER A 591 31.93 -63.72 25.75
N LYS A 592 31.56 -64.77 26.49
CA LYS A 592 32.22 -66.10 26.44
C LYS A 592 33.74 -66.03 26.58
N ALA A 593 34.25 -65.00 27.25
CA ALA A 593 35.67 -64.83 27.49
C ALA A 593 36.22 -65.92 28.43
N SER A 594 37.48 -66.30 28.21
CA SER A 594 38.24 -67.15 29.13
C SER A 594 39.16 -66.34 30.06
N ALA A 595 39.47 -65.10 29.69
CA ALA A 595 40.29 -64.19 30.47
C ALA A 595 39.83 -62.74 30.36
N ILE A 596 39.96 -62.00 31.48
CA ILE A 596 39.70 -60.56 31.59
C ILE A 596 40.93 -59.91 32.22
N HIS A 597 41.38 -58.79 31.66
CA HIS A 597 42.44 -57.96 32.22
C HIS A 597 41.89 -56.60 32.65
N VAL A 598 42.09 -56.26 33.93
CA VAL A 598 41.75 -54.96 34.52
C VAL A 598 43.04 -54.23 34.85
N GLU A 599 43.27 -53.10 34.19
CA GLU A 599 44.46 -52.27 34.38
C GLU A 599 44.06 -50.92 34.98
N LEU A 600 44.74 -50.53 36.06
CA LEU A 600 44.65 -49.19 36.65
C LEU A 600 46.02 -48.50 36.53
N ALA A 601 46.11 -47.54 35.63
CA ALA A 601 47.32 -46.77 35.35
C ALA A 601 47.16 -45.31 35.80
N TYR A 602 48.28 -44.69 36.17
CA TYR A 602 48.34 -43.30 36.59
C TYR A 602 49.30 -42.52 35.72
N GLU A 603 48.78 -41.54 34.97
CA GLU A 603 49.53 -40.66 34.07
C GLU A 603 49.56 -39.25 34.69
N GLY A 604 50.46 -39.02 35.64
CA GLY A 604 50.54 -37.76 36.40
C GLY A 604 49.29 -37.53 37.26
N ALA A 605 48.52 -36.49 36.95
CA ALA A 605 47.26 -36.18 37.63
C ALA A 605 46.08 -37.05 37.14
N GLN A 606 46.18 -37.65 35.95
CA GLN A 606 45.12 -38.44 35.36
C GLN A 606 45.21 -39.91 35.79
N SER A 607 44.04 -40.52 35.97
CA SER A 607 43.89 -41.96 36.26
C SER A 607 43.15 -42.64 35.14
N ARG A 608 43.71 -43.72 34.59
CA ARG A 608 43.13 -44.51 33.50
C ARG A 608 42.78 -45.90 34.02
N LEU A 609 41.50 -46.24 33.99
CA LEU A 609 41.01 -47.59 34.20
C LEU A 609 40.69 -48.23 32.86
N THR A 610 41.29 -49.38 32.56
CA THR A 610 41.02 -50.17 31.36
C THR A 610 40.55 -51.56 31.75
N ILE A 611 39.44 -52.01 31.18
CA ILE A 611 38.93 -53.38 31.31
C ILE A 611 38.91 -53.99 29.91
N SER A 612 39.54 -55.14 29.73
CA SER A 612 39.57 -55.84 28.44
C SER A 612 39.32 -57.33 28.59
N ASP A 613 38.55 -57.91 27.67
CA ASP A 613 38.28 -59.34 27.63
C ASP A 613 38.70 -59.96 26.28
N ASN A 614 38.92 -61.27 26.27
CA ASN A 614 39.30 -62.03 25.06
C ASN A 614 38.12 -62.76 24.39
N GLY A 615 36.89 -62.31 24.64
CA GLY A 615 35.66 -62.96 24.18
C GLY A 615 35.27 -62.65 22.73
N GLU A 616 34.02 -62.95 22.40
CA GLU A 616 33.48 -62.84 21.03
C GLU A 616 33.30 -61.39 20.56
N GLY A 617 33.34 -60.39 21.45
CA GLY A 617 33.10 -58.98 21.11
C GLY A 617 31.74 -58.74 20.42
N PHE A 618 31.45 -57.50 20.04
CA PHE A 618 30.25 -57.14 19.30
C PHE A 618 30.47 -55.91 18.42
N ASP A 619 29.57 -55.66 17.47
CA ASP A 619 29.66 -54.46 16.64
C ASP A 619 29.22 -53.21 17.43
N ALA A 620 30.20 -52.41 17.87
CA ALA A 620 29.96 -51.18 18.60
C ALA A 620 29.18 -50.12 17.78
N ASN A 621 29.23 -50.17 16.45
CA ASN A 621 28.51 -49.23 15.57
C ASN A 621 27.03 -49.60 15.38
N ALA A 622 26.66 -50.84 15.69
CA ALA A 622 25.27 -51.32 15.64
C ALA A 622 24.46 -50.92 16.89
N LEU A 623 25.13 -50.51 17.99
CA LEU A 623 24.49 -50.03 19.21
C LEU A 623 23.63 -48.78 18.92
N GLY A 624 22.31 -48.89 19.10
CA GLY A 624 21.35 -47.78 18.93
C GLY A 624 20.62 -47.71 17.57
N ARG A 625 20.89 -48.64 16.63
CA ARG A 625 20.20 -48.72 15.33
C ARG A 625 19.26 -49.94 15.25
N SER A 626 18.10 -49.84 15.89
CA SER A 626 16.95 -50.79 15.85
C SER A 626 17.14 -52.22 16.42
N GLU A 627 16.05 -52.75 17.01
CA GLU A 627 15.87 -53.99 17.81
C GLU A 627 16.80 -54.26 19.00
N HIS A 628 18.03 -53.74 19.02
CA HIS A 628 18.96 -53.87 20.13
C HIS A 628 19.24 -52.50 20.76
N ARG A 629 18.48 -52.16 21.81
CA ARG A 629 18.84 -51.02 22.68
C ARG A 629 20.25 -51.26 23.23
N PRO A 630 21.08 -50.21 23.40
CA PRO A 630 22.31 -50.35 24.17
C PRO A 630 21.95 -51.00 25.51
N GLY A 631 22.62 -52.09 25.87
CA GLY A 631 22.37 -52.76 27.14
C GLY A 631 22.44 -51.74 28.27
N LEU A 632 21.45 -51.74 29.17
CA LEU A 632 21.35 -50.77 30.28
C LEU A 632 22.68 -50.62 31.06
N GLY A 633 23.49 -51.69 31.11
CA GLY A 633 24.83 -51.70 31.68
C GLY A 633 25.83 -50.73 31.04
N LEU A 634 25.86 -50.60 29.70
CA LEU A 634 26.78 -49.67 29.02
C LEU A 634 26.41 -48.20 29.25
N ILE A 635 25.11 -47.91 29.34
CA ILE A 635 24.61 -46.55 29.64
C ILE A 635 25.00 -46.17 31.06
N THR A 636 24.72 -47.06 32.03
CA THR A 636 25.05 -46.80 33.44
C THR A 636 26.56 -46.72 33.70
N MET A 637 27.40 -47.49 33.00
CA MET A 637 28.85 -47.35 33.10
C MET A 637 29.35 -46.00 32.57
N ARG A 638 28.78 -45.50 31.46
CA ARG A 638 29.11 -44.17 30.92
C ARG A 638 28.71 -43.06 31.87
N GLU A 639 27.48 -43.09 32.39
CA GLU A 639 26.98 -42.09 33.35
C GLU A 639 27.83 -42.08 34.63
N ARG A 640 28.27 -43.25 35.13
CA ARG A 640 29.16 -43.35 36.30
C ARG A 640 30.55 -42.78 36.04
N ALA A 641 31.12 -43.03 34.86
CA ALA A 641 32.40 -42.44 34.47
C ALA A 641 32.30 -40.90 34.41
N GLU A 642 31.22 -40.37 33.82
CA GLU A 642 30.96 -38.93 33.75
C GLU A 642 30.70 -38.32 35.13
N PHE A 643 29.97 -39.01 36.01
CA PHE A 643 29.76 -38.59 37.40
C PHE A 643 31.08 -38.46 38.18
N ALA A 644 32.04 -39.32 37.89
CA ALA A 644 33.38 -39.26 38.48
C ALA A 644 34.29 -38.19 37.85
N GLY A 645 33.79 -37.39 36.90
CA GLY A 645 34.55 -36.38 36.16
C GLY A 645 35.36 -36.96 34.98
N GLY A 646 35.10 -38.21 34.61
CA GLY A 646 35.86 -38.96 33.61
C GLY A 646 35.25 -39.07 32.23
N LYS A 647 36.07 -39.43 31.25
CA LYS A 647 35.67 -39.77 29.89
C LYS A 647 35.63 -41.29 29.70
N PHE A 648 34.47 -41.80 29.29
CA PHE A 648 34.26 -43.21 28.94
C PHE A 648 34.51 -43.47 27.45
N SER A 649 35.15 -44.60 27.13
CA SER A 649 35.36 -45.09 25.77
C SER A 649 35.18 -46.60 25.71
N LEU A 650 34.66 -47.07 24.58
CA LEU A 650 34.36 -48.48 24.32
C LEU A 650 34.88 -48.84 22.94
N GLU A 651 35.68 -49.90 22.89
CA GLU A 651 36.18 -50.52 21.67
C GLU A 651 35.71 -51.98 21.69
N SER A 652 34.94 -52.40 20.68
CA SER A 652 34.51 -53.80 20.54
C SER A 652 34.37 -54.11 19.05
N GLY A 653 34.72 -55.33 18.67
CA GLY A 653 34.54 -55.85 17.32
C GLY A 653 34.23 -57.34 17.35
N PRO A 654 33.40 -57.87 16.43
CA PRO A 654 33.15 -59.31 16.36
C PRO A 654 34.46 -60.11 16.23
N GLY A 655 34.68 -61.03 17.15
CA GLY A 655 35.88 -61.87 17.30
C GLY A 655 37.09 -61.19 17.95
N GLN A 656 36.99 -59.93 18.42
CA GLN A 656 38.12 -59.14 18.93
C GLN A 656 38.06 -58.84 20.43
N GLY A 657 37.07 -59.39 21.14
CA GLY A 657 36.80 -59.04 22.54
C GLY A 657 36.24 -57.63 22.70
N THR A 658 36.14 -57.17 23.94
CA THR A 658 35.73 -55.80 24.28
C THR A 658 36.77 -55.14 25.16
N ARG A 659 36.98 -53.84 24.94
CA ARG A 659 37.81 -52.96 25.77
C ARG A 659 37.01 -51.74 26.18
N ILE A 660 36.96 -51.50 27.48
CA ILE A 660 36.38 -50.31 28.10
C ILE A 660 37.52 -49.51 28.72
N SER A 661 37.56 -48.20 28.47
CA SER A 661 38.52 -47.30 29.11
C SER A 661 37.83 -46.07 29.69
N VAL A 662 38.15 -45.76 30.95
CA VAL A 662 37.72 -44.57 31.67
C VAL A 662 38.94 -43.75 32.06
N VAL A 663 38.98 -42.49 31.65
CA VAL A 663 40.07 -41.55 31.97
C VAL A 663 39.52 -40.41 32.82
N ILE A 664 40.06 -40.21 34.02
CA ILE A 664 39.68 -39.19 34.99
C ILE A 664 40.84 -38.23 35.21
#